data_AF-A0A9P9K4D6-F1
#
_entry.id   AF-A0A9P9K4D6-F1
#
_cell.length_a   1.000
_cell.length_b   1.000
_cell.length_c   1.000
_cell.angle_alpha   90.00
_cell.angle_beta   90.00
_cell.angle_gamma   90.00
#
_symmetry.space_group_name_H-M   'P 1'
#
loop_
_entity.id
_entity.type
_entity.pdbx_description
1 polymer ?
#
loop_
_entity_poly.entity_id
_entity_poly.type
_entity_poly.pdbx_seq_one_letter_code
_entity_poly.pdbx_strand_id
1 'polypeptide(L)'
;MAGELDAERVPWVRQDGCDADNTWFLQDNQEKHDGLIYKETRAAWLQRLLLSVLCIFSLFALAAFTLSQAITPSPAHNDDHSETPHETTVSPSPSPSVIQHHENTPSVAQLRDPDEYILSPSWDFDAQPTIREYFWTITTATLNPDGVYRPMLLINNQFPGPLVECNEEDTIVVHIMNQAPNATAMHFHGMFQNGTNNMDGTVGITQCPIAPNSNFTYRFDVKGQHGTYWYHAHHSAQASDGLLGPMVVHSKQERKLQELDYTTDRVVMVQDHYHNLTSELLMDYLAPDQENDEPVPDNALISGRGVRDCSDFPGWPCDTTNVSAPKIDLEAGKRHRLRIINVGAFAEFQIQFDEHPFYITEVDGTDVHPEPFHRVNVLPAQRYSVILETNVTSSKPTFWMRARMVTHCFKRENQRLQPELRAIIRYTSPNSEPPAEQPTSREWSEAIEVICRDLNTTALRPVELISPPPTDDFIPLRANFEIGDWRLARGFFNDSTWHGNATHPSLHRYLDAHVKGPVGRGAVSVNEQVFDRKKELVLETTGIRTIDISINNFDDGAHPFHLHGHKFFVLLQGNSGYPPNSTELIKYLEEHNLLENPLRRDTITVEGYAWAIIRVVLDNPGMWAFHCHNTWHAESGMVMQLLVRSDEMSEWEIDPEHLEMCGREGVTTGMRPDDSIWFGQFSK
;
A
#
# COMPACT_ATOMS: atom_id res chain seq x y z
N MET A 1 16.76 -42.31 8.97
CA MET A 1 15.69 -43.25 8.60
C MET A 1 14.54 -42.40 8.12
N ALA A 2 14.20 -42.55 6.84
CA ALA A 2 13.27 -41.72 6.12
C ALA A 2 11.81 -41.99 6.52
N GLY A 3 11.00 -40.94 6.55
CA GLY A 3 9.55 -40.98 6.52
C GLY A 3 9.09 -39.86 5.59
N GLU A 4 8.51 -40.25 4.44
CA GLU A 4 7.95 -39.38 3.41
C GLU A 4 6.72 -38.64 3.93
N LEU A 5 6.61 -37.35 3.61
CA LEU A 5 5.36 -36.60 3.61
C LEU A 5 5.01 -36.30 2.15
N ASP A 6 3.88 -36.84 1.70
CA ASP A 6 3.28 -36.57 0.41
C ASP A 6 2.90 -35.09 0.30
N ALA A 7 3.55 -34.41 -0.64
CA ALA A 7 3.08 -33.15 -1.19
C ALA A 7 2.55 -33.45 -2.60
N GLU A 8 1.24 -33.31 -2.78
CA GLU A 8 0.63 -33.33 -4.12
C GLU A 8 1.24 -32.19 -4.94
N ARG A 9 2.03 -32.57 -5.95
CA ARG A 9 2.66 -31.67 -6.91
C ARG A 9 1.69 -31.40 -8.06
N VAL A 10 1.47 -30.13 -8.37
CA VAL A 10 0.97 -29.69 -9.68
C VAL A 10 2.09 -29.90 -10.71
N PRO A 11 1.91 -30.70 -11.79
CA PRO A 11 3.00 -30.97 -12.71
C PRO A 11 2.98 -29.99 -13.89
N TRP A 12 3.86 -29.00 -13.89
CA TRP A 12 4.23 -28.27 -15.10
C TRP A 12 5.74 -28.41 -15.32
N VAL A 13 6.12 -29.38 -16.16
CA VAL A 13 7.45 -29.42 -16.79
C VAL A 13 7.22 -29.48 -18.30
N ARG A 14 7.57 -28.41 -18.99
CA ARG A 14 7.67 -28.41 -20.46
C ARG A 14 8.97 -29.13 -20.82
N GLN A 15 8.85 -30.28 -21.47
CA GLN A 15 10.00 -31.01 -21.98
C GLN A 15 10.30 -30.54 -23.39
N ASP A 16 11.44 -29.87 -23.57
CA ASP A 16 11.93 -29.41 -24.87
C ASP A 16 12.29 -30.62 -25.76
N GLY A 17 11.72 -30.62 -26.96
CA GLY A 17 12.06 -31.54 -28.03
C GLY A 17 11.56 -31.01 -29.37
N CYS A 18 12.50 -30.61 -30.23
CA CYS A 18 12.24 -30.29 -31.63
C CYS A 18 11.70 -31.53 -32.35
N ASP A 19 10.45 -31.48 -32.82
CA ASP A 19 10.00 -31.78 -34.20
C ASP A 19 8.49 -32.08 -34.24
N ALA A 20 7.90 -31.74 -35.37
CA ALA A 20 6.47 -31.76 -35.67
C ALA A 20 5.83 -33.16 -35.58
N ASP A 21 4.73 -33.28 -34.83
CA ASP A 21 3.41 -33.72 -35.34
C ASP A 21 2.40 -33.85 -34.19
N ASN A 22 1.19 -33.33 -34.43
CA ASN A 22 0.07 -33.32 -33.49
C ASN A 22 -0.53 -34.73 -33.32
N THR A 23 -0.59 -35.25 -32.10
CA THR A 23 -1.75 -35.96 -31.48
C THR A 23 -1.33 -36.64 -30.17
N TRP A 24 -2.02 -36.35 -29.06
CA TRP A 24 -1.81 -37.04 -27.78
C TRP A 24 -3.05 -37.86 -27.40
N PHE A 25 -2.81 -39.12 -27.04
CA PHE A 25 -3.79 -40.07 -26.51
C PHE A 25 -3.87 -39.92 -24.98
N LEU A 26 -5.10 -39.96 -24.43
CA LEU A 26 -5.38 -40.09 -23.01
C LEU A 26 -5.14 -41.54 -22.55
N GLN A 27 -4.31 -41.74 -21.52
CA GLN A 27 -4.23 -43.00 -20.81
C GLN A 27 -5.07 -42.89 -19.53
N ASP A 28 -6.19 -43.61 -19.55
CA ASP A 28 -7.22 -43.72 -18.53
C ASP A 28 -6.72 -44.54 -17.32
N ASN A 29 -6.91 -44.03 -16.11
CA ASN A 29 -6.89 -44.81 -14.87
C ASN A 29 -8.06 -44.35 -13.99
N GLN A 30 -9.20 -44.96 -14.27
CA GLN A 30 -10.44 -44.89 -13.49
C GLN A 30 -10.31 -45.65 -12.17
N GLU A 31 -10.49 -44.95 -11.03
CA GLU A 31 -11.08 -45.54 -9.83
C GLU A 31 -12.53 -45.07 -9.66
N LYS A 32 -13.40 -46.05 -9.42
CA LYS A 32 -14.87 -45.94 -9.39
C LYS A 32 -15.37 -45.40 -8.05
N HIS A 33 -16.25 -44.40 -8.11
CA HIS A 33 -17.29 -44.20 -7.10
C HIS A 33 -18.66 -44.05 -7.76
N ASP A 34 -19.57 -44.97 -7.42
CA ASP A 34 -20.97 -45.01 -7.85
C ASP A 34 -21.78 -43.90 -7.16
N GLY A 35 -22.56 -43.13 -7.94
CA GLY A 35 -23.44 -42.07 -7.44
C GLY A 35 -24.58 -41.72 -8.41
N LEU A 36 -25.70 -42.43 -8.26
CA LEU A 36 -27.09 -42.14 -8.67
C LEU A 36 -27.37 -40.95 -9.61
N ILE A 37 -27.63 -41.25 -10.90
CA ILE A 37 -28.19 -40.31 -11.89
C ILE A 37 -29.73 -40.28 -11.77
N TYR A 38 -30.29 -39.12 -11.44
CA TYR A 38 -31.72 -38.82 -11.60
C TYR A 38 -31.99 -38.43 -13.07
N LYS A 39 -32.72 -39.26 -13.82
CA LYS A 39 -33.17 -38.93 -15.19
C LYS A 39 -34.41 -38.04 -15.12
N GLU A 40 -34.27 -36.74 -15.36
CA GLU A 40 -35.42 -35.87 -15.63
C GLU A 40 -36.10 -36.24 -16.96
N THR A 41 -37.43 -36.32 -16.95
CA THR A 41 -38.22 -36.63 -18.14
C THR A 41 -38.60 -35.34 -18.87
N ARG A 42 -38.63 -35.38 -20.22
CA ARG A 42 -38.97 -34.24 -21.11
C ARG A 42 -40.28 -33.51 -20.76
N ALA A 43 -41.18 -34.13 -19.99
CA ALA A 43 -42.42 -33.53 -19.52
C ALA A 43 -42.20 -32.43 -18.45
N ALA A 44 -41.20 -32.59 -17.57
CA ALA A 44 -40.90 -31.60 -16.52
C ALA A 44 -40.31 -30.31 -17.08
N TRP A 45 -39.55 -30.42 -18.18
CA TRP A 45 -38.93 -29.29 -18.86
C TRP A 45 -39.96 -28.41 -19.59
N LEU A 46 -40.93 -29.04 -20.27
CA LEU A 46 -42.03 -28.34 -20.94
C LEU A 46 -42.95 -27.59 -19.96
N GLN A 47 -43.15 -28.13 -18.76
CA GLN A 47 -44.00 -27.51 -17.74
C GLN A 47 -43.35 -26.26 -17.13
N ARG A 48 -42.02 -26.24 -16.97
CA ARG A 48 -41.27 -25.05 -16.51
C ARG A 48 -41.19 -23.95 -17.57
N LEU A 49 -41.11 -24.32 -18.86
CA LEU A 49 -41.14 -23.36 -19.97
C LEU A 49 -42.51 -22.65 -20.07
N LEU A 50 -43.61 -23.39 -19.85
CA LEU A 50 -44.97 -22.82 -19.86
C LEU A 50 -45.22 -21.86 -18.70
N LEU A 51 -44.69 -22.15 -17.51
CA LEU A 51 -44.79 -21.29 -16.33
C LEU A 51 -43.97 -19.99 -16.49
N SER A 52 -42.81 -20.05 -17.13
CA SER A 52 -41.96 -18.87 -17.36
C SER A 52 -42.55 -17.93 -18.41
N VAL A 53 -43.16 -18.47 -19.47
CA VAL A 53 -43.88 -17.64 -20.47
C VAL A 53 -45.11 -16.95 -19.85
N LEU A 54 -45.86 -17.64 -18.98
CA LEU A 54 -47.01 -17.04 -18.30
C LEU A 54 -46.63 -15.90 -17.32
N CYS A 55 -45.49 -16.01 -16.64
CA CYS A 55 -44.97 -14.93 -15.78
C CYS A 55 -44.52 -13.69 -16.57
N ILE A 56 -44.00 -13.86 -17.78
CA ILE A 56 -43.59 -12.71 -18.62
C ILE A 56 -44.81 -11.95 -19.12
N PHE A 57 -45.90 -12.63 -19.47
CA PHE A 57 -47.14 -11.98 -19.89
C PHE A 57 -47.85 -11.22 -18.76
N SER A 58 -47.79 -11.70 -17.52
CA SER A 58 -48.38 -10.99 -16.38
C SER A 58 -47.60 -9.73 -15.98
N LEU A 59 -46.27 -9.72 -16.15
CA LEU A 59 -45.44 -8.53 -15.93
C LEU A 59 -45.69 -7.42 -16.97
N PHE A 60 -45.91 -7.78 -18.23
CA PHE A 60 -46.26 -6.80 -19.28
C PHE A 60 -47.66 -6.21 -19.11
N ALA A 61 -48.63 -7.00 -18.60
CA ALA A 61 -49.98 -6.50 -18.32
C ALA A 61 -50.01 -5.50 -17.15
N LEU A 62 -49.12 -5.64 -16.16
CA LEU A 62 -49.04 -4.72 -15.02
C LEU A 62 -48.40 -3.37 -15.40
N ALA A 63 -47.38 -3.38 -16.26
CA ALA A 63 -46.71 -2.16 -16.74
C ALA A 63 -47.60 -1.32 -17.70
N ALA A 64 -48.51 -1.95 -18.45
CA ALA A 64 -49.45 -1.24 -19.31
C ALA A 64 -50.60 -0.56 -18.52
N PHE A 65 -50.88 -1.02 -17.30
CA PHE A 65 -51.96 -0.46 -16.47
C PHE A 65 -51.53 0.78 -15.67
N THR A 66 -50.22 0.92 -15.38
CA THR A 66 -49.68 2.08 -14.65
C THR A 66 -49.42 3.30 -15.54
N LEU A 67 -49.24 3.12 -16.85
CA LEU A 67 -49.05 4.23 -17.81
C LEU A 67 -50.35 4.92 -18.27
N SER A 68 -51.53 4.41 -17.91
CA SER A 68 -52.84 4.91 -18.39
C SER A 68 -53.55 5.90 -17.43
N GLN A 69 -52.96 6.19 -16.25
CA GLN A 69 -53.59 7.10 -15.26
C GLN A 69 -52.99 8.51 -15.18
N ALA A 70 -51.99 8.84 -16.00
CA ALA A 70 -51.54 10.22 -16.14
C ALA A 70 -51.93 10.71 -17.54
N ILE A 71 -53.04 11.46 -17.64
CA ILE A 71 -53.36 12.51 -18.62
C ILE A 71 -54.88 12.75 -18.55
N THR A 72 -55.31 13.83 -17.87
CA THR A 72 -56.55 14.56 -18.20
C THR A 72 -56.35 16.05 -17.90
N PRO A 73 -56.70 16.98 -18.81
CA PRO A 73 -56.61 18.42 -18.58
C PRO A 73 -57.97 19.03 -18.22
N SER A 74 -57.97 20.15 -17.49
CA SER A 74 -59.15 21.02 -17.30
C SER A 74 -58.76 22.49 -17.08
N PRO A 75 -59.69 23.44 -17.33
CA PRO A 75 -59.41 24.69 -18.04
C PRO A 75 -59.32 25.95 -17.14
N ALA A 76 -58.88 27.04 -17.77
CA ALA A 76 -58.66 28.37 -17.21
C ALA A 76 -59.95 29.18 -16.96
N HIS A 77 -60.00 29.97 -15.87
CA HIS A 77 -60.21 31.43 -15.92
C HIS A 77 -60.06 32.12 -14.54
N ASN A 78 -59.27 33.21 -14.58
CA ASN A 78 -59.29 34.53 -13.90
C ASN A 78 -59.73 34.69 -12.43
N ASP A 79 -58.87 35.30 -11.59
CA ASP A 79 -58.93 36.75 -11.37
C ASP A 79 -57.65 37.31 -10.72
N ASP A 80 -57.52 38.62 -10.94
CA ASP A 80 -56.44 39.60 -10.76
C ASP A 80 -55.93 39.75 -9.30
N HIS A 81 -54.62 39.99 -9.12
CA HIS A 81 -54.05 41.03 -8.23
C HIS A 81 -52.51 40.94 -8.12
N SER A 82 -51.88 42.11 -8.22
CA SER A 82 -50.45 42.38 -8.19
C SER A 82 -49.79 42.07 -6.84
N GLU A 83 -48.63 41.40 -6.84
CA GLU A 83 -47.62 41.57 -5.80
C GLU A 83 -46.20 41.28 -6.36
N THR A 84 -45.25 42.07 -5.86
CA THR A 84 -43.84 42.25 -6.22
C THR A 84 -42.97 40.98 -6.14
N PRO A 85 -41.80 40.94 -6.81
CA PRO A 85 -40.97 39.73 -6.88
C PRO A 85 -40.33 39.43 -5.53
N HIS A 86 -40.67 38.27 -4.95
CA HIS A 86 -39.91 37.68 -3.85
C HIS A 86 -38.63 37.07 -4.41
N GLU A 87 -37.53 37.74 -4.11
CA GLU A 87 -36.17 37.26 -4.16
C GLU A 87 -36.09 35.94 -3.38
N THR A 88 -36.01 34.81 -4.08
CA THR A 88 -35.69 33.52 -3.47
C THR A 88 -34.23 33.56 -3.06
N THR A 89 -34.00 33.94 -1.80
CA THR A 89 -32.73 33.71 -1.11
C THR A 89 -32.43 32.23 -1.14
N VAL A 90 -31.56 31.81 -2.07
CA VAL A 90 -30.82 30.56 -1.96
C VAL A 90 -29.96 30.70 -0.71
N SER A 91 -30.36 30.04 0.37
CA SER A 91 -29.52 29.89 1.55
C SER A 91 -28.18 29.31 1.09
N PRO A 92 -27.04 29.96 1.39
CA PRO A 92 -25.74 29.39 1.03
C PRO A 92 -25.62 28.05 1.76
N SER A 93 -25.22 27.01 1.03
CA SER A 93 -24.74 25.77 1.63
C SER A 93 -23.76 26.15 2.75
N PRO A 94 -23.91 25.62 3.98
CA PRO A 94 -22.98 25.95 5.05
C PRO A 94 -21.57 25.64 4.55
N SER A 95 -20.66 26.62 4.64
CA SER A 95 -19.26 26.40 4.33
C SER A 95 -18.77 25.21 5.16
N PRO A 96 -18.00 24.28 4.57
CA PRO A 96 -17.55 23.10 5.30
C PRO A 96 -16.81 23.54 6.57
N SER A 97 -17.05 22.84 7.68
CA SER A 97 -16.30 23.06 8.91
C SER A 97 -14.81 22.89 8.64
N VAL A 98 -13.99 23.72 9.29
CA VAL A 98 -12.53 23.61 9.24
C VAL A 98 -12.05 23.26 10.64
N ILE A 99 -11.34 22.15 10.78
CA ILE A 99 -10.64 21.74 12.00
C ILE A 99 -9.15 21.91 11.74
N GLN A 100 -8.53 22.79 12.52
CA GLN A 100 -7.09 23.00 12.48
C GLN A 100 -6.38 22.21 13.58
N HIS A 101 -5.53 21.30 13.18
CA HIS A 101 -4.68 20.48 14.04
C HIS A 101 -3.36 21.20 14.29
N HIS A 102 -3.35 22.09 15.29
CA HIS A 102 -2.14 22.75 15.77
C HIS A 102 -1.48 21.89 16.84
N GLU A 103 -0.41 21.19 16.46
CA GLU A 103 0.37 20.40 17.40
C GLU A 103 1.31 21.27 18.25
N ASN A 104 1.50 20.89 19.51
CA ASN A 104 2.56 21.47 20.33
C ASN A 104 3.92 20.99 19.82
N THR A 105 4.64 21.85 19.10
CA THR A 105 6.02 21.58 18.67
C THR A 105 6.97 21.78 19.85
N PRO A 106 7.63 20.72 20.37
CA PRO A 106 8.56 20.86 21.48
C PRO A 106 9.79 21.66 21.06
N SER A 107 10.34 22.44 22.00
CA SER A 107 11.55 23.24 21.75
C SER A 107 12.82 22.38 21.64
N VAL A 108 12.76 21.15 22.15
CA VAL A 108 13.81 20.14 22.05
C VAL A 108 13.24 18.95 21.29
N ALA A 109 14.00 18.43 20.33
CA ALA A 109 13.59 17.26 19.57
C ALA A 109 13.41 16.05 20.49
N GLN A 110 12.35 15.28 20.26
CA GLN A 110 12.01 14.12 21.10
C GLN A 110 11.30 13.02 20.31
N LEU A 111 11.22 11.84 20.90
CA LEU A 111 10.37 10.76 20.39
C LEU A 111 8.92 11.05 20.78
N ARG A 112 7.98 10.90 19.85
CA ARG A 112 6.55 11.08 20.09
C ARG A 112 6.04 10.09 21.14
N ASP A 113 5.02 10.48 21.90
CA ASP A 113 4.35 9.57 22.82
C ASP A 113 3.54 8.54 21.99
N PRO A 114 3.78 7.22 22.14
CA PRO A 114 3.01 6.21 21.42
C PRO A 114 1.50 6.26 21.70
N ASP A 115 1.07 6.84 22.81
CA ASP A 115 -0.36 7.00 23.13
C ASP A 115 -1.06 7.98 22.19
N GLU A 116 -0.32 8.86 21.49
CA GLU A 116 -0.88 9.72 20.43
C GLU A 116 -1.35 8.94 19.19
N TYR A 117 -1.04 7.64 19.11
CA TYR A 117 -1.53 6.75 18.06
C TYR A 117 -2.72 5.88 18.52
N ILE A 118 -3.31 6.17 19.68
CA ILE A 118 -4.56 5.55 20.15
C ILE A 118 -5.73 6.39 19.65
N LEU A 119 -6.62 5.78 18.86
CA LEU A 119 -7.74 6.46 18.25
C LEU A 119 -8.85 6.64 19.29
N SER A 120 -9.60 7.75 19.16
CA SER A 120 -10.65 8.09 20.11
C SER A 120 -11.81 7.08 20.03
N PRO A 121 -12.19 6.40 21.13
CA PRO A 121 -13.37 5.54 21.14
C PRO A 121 -14.69 6.31 21.01
N SER A 122 -14.62 7.65 21.06
CA SER A 122 -15.75 8.57 20.92
C SER A 122 -15.76 9.32 19.59
N TRP A 123 -14.96 8.87 18.61
CA TRP A 123 -14.94 9.45 17.27
C TRP A 123 -16.32 9.41 16.61
N ASP A 124 -16.71 10.50 15.97
CA ASP A 124 -17.99 10.64 15.27
C ASP A 124 -17.83 10.27 13.79
N PHE A 125 -18.14 9.02 13.45
CA PHE A 125 -18.10 8.51 12.08
C PHE A 125 -19.13 9.19 11.16
N ASP A 126 -20.21 9.75 11.72
CA ASP A 126 -21.31 10.37 10.98
C ASP A 126 -21.15 11.90 10.84
N ALA A 127 -20.00 12.44 11.29
CA ALA A 127 -19.72 13.86 11.18
C ALA A 127 -19.82 14.35 9.72
N GLN A 128 -20.27 15.59 9.54
CA GLN A 128 -20.34 16.19 8.21
C GLN A 128 -18.95 16.37 7.61
N PRO A 129 -18.81 16.27 6.27
CA PRO A 129 -17.55 16.53 5.57
C PRO A 129 -16.87 17.81 6.06
N THR A 130 -15.63 17.65 6.49
CA THR A 130 -14.85 18.67 7.18
C THR A 130 -13.48 18.80 6.55
N ILE A 131 -12.97 20.04 6.47
CA ILE A 131 -11.58 20.29 6.10
C ILE A 131 -10.71 20.10 7.33
N ARG A 132 -9.72 19.21 7.26
CA ARG A 132 -8.75 18.96 8.33
C ARG A 132 -7.38 19.48 7.94
N GLU A 133 -6.97 20.55 8.60
CA GLU A 133 -5.72 21.25 8.34
C GLU A 133 -4.63 20.81 9.32
N TYR A 134 -3.47 20.41 8.80
CA TYR A 134 -2.28 20.02 9.55
C TYR A 134 -1.12 20.95 9.20
N PHE A 135 -0.29 21.29 10.19
CA PHE A 135 0.84 22.21 10.03
C PHE A 135 2.14 21.51 10.42
N TRP A 136 3.00 21.26 9.44
CA TRP A 136 4.22 20.49 9.59
C TRP A 136 5.44 21.33 9.27
N THR A 137 6.38 21.38 10.21
CA THR A 137 7.72 21.93 9.98
C THR A 137 8.71 20.78 9.94
N ILE A 138 9.40 20.64 8.81
CA ILE A 138 10.42 19.62 8.61
C ILE A 138 11.75 20.16 9.12
N THR A 139 12.35 19.46 10.09
CA THR A 139 13.63 19.84 10.70
C THR A 139 14.58 18.64 10.75
N THR A 140 15.82 18.87 11.18
CA THR A 140 16.78 17.82 11.49
C THR A 140 17.19 17.89 12.96
N ALA A 141 17.35 16.75 13.62
CA ALA A 141 18.01 16.67 14.92
C ALA A 141 18.75 15.34 15.09
N THR A 142 19.62 15.26 16.10
CA THR A 142 20.23 14.00 16.50
C THR A 142 19.37 13.36 17.60
N LEU A 143 18.85 12.16 17.34
CA LEU A 143 18.01 11.39 18.27
C LEU A 143 18.55 9.96 18.42
N ASN A 144 18.09 9.26 19.45
CA ASN A 144 18.46 7.88 19.79
C ASN A 144 17.21 7.00 20.01
N PRO A 145 16.40 6.70 18.98
CA PRO A 145 15.15 5.94 19.10
C PRO A 145 15.33 4.54 19.73
N ASP A 146 16.52 3.97 19.63
CA ASP A 146 16.89 2.70 20.25
C ASP A 146 18.07 2.78 21.24
N GLY A 147 18.57 3.99 21.53
CA GLY A 147 19.73 4.25 22.39
C GLY A 147 21.00 4.65 21.67
N VAL A 148 21.15 4.38 20.38
CA VAL A 148 22.30 4.86 19.58
C VAL A 148 21.91 6.17 18.89
N TYR A 149 22.71 7.23 19.09
CA TYR A 149 22.42 8.52 18.49
C TYR A 149 22.76 8.54 17.00
N ARG A 150 21.84 9.08 16.21
CA ARG A 150 22.03 9.34 14.78
C ARG A 150 21.31 10.63 14.36
N PRO A 151 21.73 11.27 13.25
CA PRO A 151 20.93 12.32 12.63
C PRO A 151 19.62 11.74 12.07
N MET A 152 18.53 12.48 12.27
CA MET A 152 17.19 12.16 11.81
C MET A 152 16.49 13.41 11.25
N LEU A 153 15.58 13.18 10.31
CA LEU A 153 14.61 14.15 9.82
C LEU A 153 13.32 14.02 10.64
N LEU A 154 12.72 15.15 11.02
CA LEU A 154 11.60 15.19 11.95
C LEU A 154 10.45 16.02 11.40
N ILE A 155 9.23 15.65 11.82
CA ILE A 155 8.02 16.46 11.62
C ILE A 155 7.69 17.10 12.96
N ASN A 156 7.66 18.44 13.00
CA ASN A 156 7.37 19.20 14.22
C ASN A 156 8.30 18.82 15.40
N ASN A 157 9.61 18.69 15.14
CA ASN A 157 10.63 18.26 16.13
C ASN A 157 10.34 16.92 16.82
N GLN A 158 9.53 16.06 16.20
CA GLN A 158 9.16 14.76 16.77
C GLN A 158 9.35 13.63 15.77
N PHE A 159 9.63 12.44 16.29
CA PHE A 159 9.65 11.19 15.54
C PHE A 159 8.94 10.07 16.32
N PRO A 160 8.08 9.25 15.70
CA PRO A 160 7.59 9.38 14.32
C PRO A 160 6.67 10.60 14.13
N GLY A 161 6.25 10.82 12.89
CA GLY A 161 5.33 11.90 12.52
C GLY A 161 3.93 11.75 13.15
N PRO A 162 3.14 12.83 13.17
CA PRO A 162 1.80 12.84 13.76
C PRO A 162 0.80 11.89 13.09
N LEU A 163 -0.25 11.51 13.82
CA LEU A 163 -1.40 10.84 13.23
C LEU A 163 -2.22 11.81 12.38
N VAL A 164 -2.44 11.47 11.12
CA VAL A 164 -3.49 12.08 10.30
C VAL A 164 -4.76 11.24 10.45
N GLU A 165 -5.83 11.81 11.00
CA GLU A 165 -7.10 11.11 11.23
C GLU A 165 -8.25 11.89 10.59
N CYS A 166 -9.09 11.19 9.82
CA CYS A 166 -10.26 11.80 9.16
C CYS A 166 -11.39 10.80 8.93
N ASN A 167 -12.56 11.29 8.50
CA ASN A 167 -13.63 10.46 7.95
C ASN A 167 -13.52 10.40 6.42
N GLU A 168 -14.13 9.38 5.82
CA GLU A 168 -14.49 9.42 4.40
C GLU A 168 -15.24 10.74 4.07
N GLU A 169 -14.97 11.27 2.88
CA GLU A 169 -15.46 12.55 2.35
C GLU A 169 -14.90 13.83 3.00
N ASP A 170 -14.01 13.73 3.99
CA ASP A 170 -13.26 14.89 4.48
C ASP A 170 -12.23 15.37 3.43
N THR A 171 -11.85 16.64 3.54
CA THR A 171 -10.70 17.20 2.78
C THR A 171 -9.50 17.27 3.72
N ILE A 172 -8.37 16.71 3.30
CA ILE A 172 -7.10 16.83 4.01
C ILE A 172 -6.31 17.99 3.42
N VAL A 173 -5.79 18.84 4.29
CA VAL A 173 -4.88 19.93 3.95
C VAL A 173 -3.64 19.83 4.83
N VAL A 174 -2.46 19.68 4.24
CA VAL A 174 -1.20 19.60 4.97
C VAL A 174 -0.27 20.70 4.49
N HIS A 175 0.00 21.66 5.37
CA HIS A 175 0.96 22.73 5.14
C HIS A 175 2.34 22.28 5.57
N ILE A 176 3.26 22.12 4.63
CA ILE A 176 4.64 21.73 4.91
C ILE A 176 5.56 22.94 4.76
N MET A 177 6.31 23.24 5.81
CA MET A 177 7.45 24.17 5.78
C MET A 177 8.74 23.37 5.88
N ASN A 178 9.55 23.36 4.83
CA ASN A 178 10.83 22.66 4.84
C ASN A 178 11.93 23.57 5.44
N GLN A 179 12.38 23.26 6.66
CA GLN A 179 13.53 23.90 7.31
C GLN A 179 14.75 22.95 7.38
N ALA A 180 14.66 21.77 6.76
CA ALA A 180 15.77 20.85 6.63
C ALA A 180 16.76 21.32 5.54
N PRO A 181 18.02 20.87 5.58
CA PRO A 181 19.03 21.27 4.59
C PRO A 181 18.78 20.67 3.19
N ASN A 182 18.05 19.55 3.10
CA ASN A 182 17.73 18.90 1.85
C ASN A 182 16.29 19.22 1.42
N ALA A 183 16.02 19.17 0.11
CA ALA A 183 14.67 19.20 -0.40
C ALA A 183 13.88 17.97 0.11
N THR A 184 12.55 17.99 0.00
CA THR A 184 11.69 16.87 0.41
C THR A 184 10.37 16.87 -0.35
N ALA A 185 9.59 15.81 -0.26
CA ALA A 185 8.20 15.74 -0.71
C ALA A 185 7.48 14.69 0.10
N MET A 186 6.16 14.76 0.21
CA MET A 186 5.37 13.84 1.02
C MET A 186 4.37 13.08 0.17
N HIS A 187 4.44 11.75 0.17
CA HIS A 187 3.44 10.86 -0.41
C HIS A 187 2.49 10.35 0.66
N PHE A 188 1.21 10.22 0.32
CA PHE A 188 0.17 9.66 1.16
C PHE A 188 -0.17 8.27 0.64
N HIS A 189 0.53 7.27 1.18
CA HIS A 189 0.55 5.88 0.72
C HIS A 189 -0.86 5.28 0.63
N GLY A 190 -1.21 4.78 -0.55
CA GLY A 190 -2.49 4.10 -0.82
C GLY A 190 -3.68 5.03 -1.02
N MET A 191 -3.50 6.35 -0.90
CA MET A 191 -4.56 7.32 -1.18
C MET A 191 -4.76 7.47 -2.68
N PHE A 192 -6.01 7.46 -3.14
CA PHE A 192 -6.31 7.49 -4.57
C PHE A 192 -5.95 8.79 -5.27
N GLN A 193 -5.93 9.94 -4.55
CA GLN A 193 -5.62 11.24 -5.15
C GLN A 193 -6.49 11.55 -6.39
N ASN A 194 -7.76 11.10 -6.38
CA ASN A 194 -8.64 11.21 -7.53
C ASN A 194 -8.98 12.68 -7.83
N GLY A 195 -8.55 13.15 -9.00
CA GLY A 195 -8.62 14.56 -9.41
C GLY A 195 -7.52 15.45 -8.82
N THR A 196 -6.57 14.89 -8.07
CA THR A 196 -5.46 15.61 -7.43
C THR A 196 -4.13 14.87 -7.59
N ASN A 197 -3.87 14.31 -8.78
CA ASN A 197 -2.61 13.57 -9.07
C ASN A 197 -1.34 14.40 -8.77
N ASN A 198 -1.40 15.72 -8.92
CA ASN A 198 -0.30 16.63 -8.55
C ASN A 198 -0.02 16.69 -7.03
N MET A 199 -0.95 16.22 -6.19
CA MET A 199 -0.82 16.14 -4.73
C MET A 199 -0.32 14.76 -4.24
N ASP A 200 0.03 13.87 -5.17
CA ASP A 200 0.52 12.53 -4.86
C ASP A 200 1.89 12.52 -4.18
N GLY A 201 2.74 13.55 -4.37
CA GLY A 201 3.98 13.67 -3.58
C GLY A 201 5.25 13.08 -4.18
N THR A 202 5.20 12.55 -5.39
CA THR A 202 6.25 11.69 -5.94
C THR A 202 7.27 12.49 -6.75
N VAL A 203 8.48 12.67 -6.18
CA VAL A 203 9.54 13.48 -6.79
C VAL A 203 9.96 12.91 -8.14
N GLY A 204 9.96 13.78 -9.15
CA GLY A 204 10.33 13.40 -10.51
C GLY A 204 9.21 12.74 -11.32
N ILE A 205 8.06 12.45 -10.70
CA ILE A 205 6.87 11.94 -11.39
C ILE A 205 5.75 12.99 -11.36
N THR A 206 5.16 13.26 -10.19
CA THR A 206 3.98 14.14 -10.06
C THR A 206 4.33 15.55 -9.64
N GLN A 207 5.48 15.77 -9.00
CA GLN A 207 5.93 17.10 -8.60
C GLN A 207 7.46 17.26 -8.51
N CYS A 208 7.90 18.51 -8.51
CA CYS A 208 9.22 18.90 -8.02
C CYS A 208 9.22 18.88 -6.49
N PRO A 209 10.37 18.66 -5.84
CA PRO A 209 10.44 18.63 -4.37
C PRO A 209 10.32 20.04 -3.77
N ILE A 210 9.90 20.08 -2.52
CA ILE A 210 9.86 21.26 -1.66
C ILE A 210 11.30 21.61 -1.27
N ALA A 211 11.86 22.63 -1.90
CA ALA A 211 13.22 23.10 -1.63
C ALA A 211 13.41 23.55 -0.16
N PRO A 212 14.66 23.58 0.35
CA PRO A 212 14.96 24.15 1.67
C PRO A 212 14.43 25.58 1.83
N ASN A 213 14.00 25.92 3.05
CA ASN A 213 13.41 27.21 3.43
C ASN A 213 12.17 27.60 2.61
N SER A 214 11.50 26.61 2.02
CA SER A 214 10.31 26.80 1.20
C SER A 214 9.13 26.03 1.77
N ASN A 215 7.93 26.35 1.31
CA ASN A 215 6.71 25.67 1.71
C ASN A 215 5.95 25.12 0.49
N PHE A 216 5.04 24.19 0.79
CA PHE A 216 4.06 23.66 -0.13
C PHE A 216 2.85 23.15 0.66
N THR A 217 1.66 23.21 0.07
CA THR A 217 0.43 22.72 0.69
C THR A 217 -0.15 21.57 -0.12
N TYR A 218 -0.20 20.39 0.49
CA TYR A 218 -0.97 19.26 -0.05
C TYR A 218 -2.44 19.45 0.27
N ARG A 219 -3.32 19.30 -0.72
CA ARG A 219 -4.77 19.39 -0.52
C ARG A 219 -5.52 18.40 -1.39
N PHE A 220 -6.26 17.48 -0.78
CA PHE A 220 -7.04 16.48 -1.51
C PHE A 220 -8.27 16.02 -0.73
N ASP A 221 -9.28 15.55 -1.46
CA ASP A 221 -10.50 15.00 -0.89
C ASP A 221 -10.37 13.48 -0.71
N VAL A 222 -10.88 12.97 0.41
CA VAL A 222 -10.84 11.54 0.74
C VAL A 222 -12.13 10.87 0.27
N LYS A 223 -12.25 10.63 -1.04
CA LYS A 223 -13.49 10.09 -1.64
C LYS A 223 -13.48 8.59 -1.77
N GLY A 224 -14.52 7.92 -1.26
CA GLY A 224 -14.75 6.49 -1.48
C GLY A 224 -13.61 5.55 -1.01
N GLN A 225 -12.85 5.96 0.00
CA GLN A 225 -11.74 5.19 0.56
C GLN A 225 -11.73 5.33 2.09
N HIS A 226 -11.38 4.26 2.78
CA HIS A 226 -11.28 4.19 4.24
C HIS A 226 -10.31 3.08 4.65
N GLY A 227 -9.91 3.08 5.93
CA GLY A 227 -9.00 2.10 6.52
C GLY A 227 -7.66 2.68 6.95
N THR A 228 -6.63 1.82 6.95
CA THR A 228 -5.30 2.12 7.47
C THR A 228 -4.31 2.46 6.36
N TYR A 229 -3.76 3.66 6.46
CA TYR A 229 -2.80 4.25 5.54
C TYR A 229 -1.64 4.85 6.31
N TRP A 230 -0.71 5.46 5.59
CA TRP A 230 0.42 6.16 6.16
C TRP A 230 0.93 7.18 5.14
N TYR A 231 1.78 8.07 5.58
CA TYR A 231 2.46 9.01 4.71
C TYR A 231 3.95 8.91 4.95
N HIS A 232 4.75 9.20 3.92
CA HIS A 232 6.19 9.19 4.02
C HIS A 232 6.84 10.09 2.99
N ALA A 233 8.09 10.47 3.26
CA ALA A 233 8.86 11.18 2.27
C ALA A 233 9.02 10.32 1.01
N HIS A 234 8.69 10.88 -0.14
CA HIS A 234 8.88 10.24 -1.45
C HIS A 234 9.95 10.98 -2.26
N HIS A 235 11.04 11.26 -1.57
CA HIS A 235 12.22 11.93 -2.08
C HIS A 235 13.45 11.19 -1.57
N SER A 236 14.09 10.41 -2.44
CA SER A 236 15.19 9.51 -2.06
C SER A 236 14.76 8.59 -0.91
N ALA A 237 15.71 8.11 -0.10
CA ALA A 237 15.46 7.24 1.03
C ALA A 237 15.06 7.97 2.34
N GLN A 238 14.58 9.23 2.26
CA GLN A 238 14.32 10.09 3.43
C GLN A 238 13.30 9.55 4.43
N ALA A 239 12.39 8.67 4.02
CA ALA A 239 11.42 8.04 4.92
C ALA A 239 12.14 7.29 6.06
N SER A 240 13.17 6.50 5.72
CA SER A 240 13.97 5.72 6.69
C SER A 240 14.83 6.59 7.62
N ASP A 241 15.09 7.85 7.23
CA ASP A 241 15.75 8.85 8.07
C ASP A 241 14.78 9.59 9.02
N GLY A 242 13.47 9.33 8.93
CA GLY A 242 12.49 9.73 9.94
C GLY A 242 11.23 10.44 9.41
N LEU A 243 11.14 10.73 8.11
CA LEU A 243 9.95 11.39 7.53
C LEU A 243 8.87 10.39 7.17
N LEU A 244 8.14 9.94 8.19
CA LEU A 244 6.99 9.04 8.06
C LEU A 244 6.01 9.25 9.20
N GLY A 245 4.75 8.87 9.00
CA GLY A 245 3.73 8.85 10.05
C GLY A 245 2.43 8.18 9.59
N PRO A 246 1.53 7.84 10.51
CA PRO A 246 0.35 7.07 10.19
C PRO A 246 -0.82 7.94 9.72
N MET A 247 -1.69 7.35 8.91
CA MET A 247 -2.94 7.97 8.46
C MET A 247 -4.10 7.00 8.63
N VAL A 248 -5.20 7.42 9.26
CA VAL A 248 -6.42 6.64 9.38
C VAL A 248 -7.58 7.40 8.79
N VAL A 249 -8.35 6.69 7.98
CA VAL A 249 -9.59 7.18 7.39
C VAL A 249 -10.73 6.30 7.90
N HIS A 250 -11.65 6.87 8.65
CA HIS A 250 -12.80 6.15 9.19
C HIS A 250 -13.94 6.06 8.19
N SER A 251 -14.60 4.90 8.12
CA SER A 251 -15.81 4.76 7.30
C SER A 251 -17.07 5.15 8.07
N LYS A 252 -18.08 5.67 7.38
CA LYS A 252 -19.45 5.75 7.95
C LYS A 252 -20.03 4.38 8.27
N GLN A 253 -19.52 3.34 7.61
CA GLN A 253 -19.92 1.95 7.81
C GLN A 253 -18.96 1.18 8.72
N GLU A 254 -18.04 1.85 9.46
CA GLU A 254 -17.00 1.22 10.28
C GLU A 254 -17.53 0.05 11.12
N ARG A 255 -18.63 0.28 11.85
CA ARG A 255 -19.25 -0.72 12.75
C ARG A 255 -19.86 -1.93 12.04
N LYS A 256 -20.15 -1.81 10.74
CA LYS A 256 -20.72 -2.88 9.92
C LYS A 256 -19.62 -3.67 9.20
N LEU A 257 -18.58 -2.97 8.76
CA LEU A 257 -17.43 -3.55 8.05
C LEU A 257 -16.55 -4.35 9.01
N GLN A 258 -16.38 -3.87 10.25
CA GLN A 258 -15.66 -4.57 11.29
C GLN A 258 -16.58 -5.58 12.01
N GLU A 259 -16.58 -6.83 11.53
CA GLU A 259 -17.47 -7.91 12.00
C GLU A 259 -17.20 -8.36 13.45
N LEU A 260 -16.02 -8.04 13.99
CA LEU A 260 -15.69 -8.21 15.41
C LEU A 260 -15.69 -6.85 16.10
N ASP A 261 -16.40 -6.76 17.22
CA ASP A 261 -16.37 -5.59 18.08
C ASP A 261 -14.99 -5.41 18.74
N TYR A 262 -14.62 -4.16 18.97
CA TYR A 262 -13.39 -3.81 19.69
C TYR A 262 -13.63 -2.63 20.62
N THR A 263 -12.88 -2.59 21.72
CA THR A 263 -12.98 -1.55 22.76
C THR A 263 -11.96 -0.42 22.54
N THR A 264 -10.80 -0.74 21.99
CA THR A 264 -9.78 0.27 21.63
C THR A 264 -9.25 0.02 20.23
N ASP A 265 -8.80 1.08 19.59
CA ASP A 265 -8.17 1.07 18.27
C ASP A 265 -6.87 1.87 18.35
N ARG A 266 -5.79 1.34 17.78
CA ARG A 266 -4.48 2.02 17.76
C ARG A 266 -3.64 1.63 16.56
N VAL A 267 -2.73 2.51 16.17
CA VAL A 267 -1.71 2.22 15.16
C VAL A 267 -0.43 1.67 15.81
N VAL A 268 0.15 0.66 15.17
CA VAL A 268 1.43 0.06 15.54
C VAL A 268 2.32 0.02 14.29
N MET A 269 3.26 0.97 14.20
CA MET A 269 4.23 0.98 13.11
C MET A 269 5.39 0.05 13.43
N VAL A 270 5.86 -0.72 12.46
CA VAL A 270 7.10 -1.50 12.54
C VAL A 270 8.02 -1.05 11.43
N GLN A 271 9.31 -0.95 11.71
CA GLN A 271 10.31 -0.58 10.70
C GLN A 271 11.68 -1.14 11.05
N ASP A 272 12.49 -1.34 10.02
CA ASP A 272 13.93 -1.45 10.19
C ASP A 272 14.55 -0.10 10.56
N HIS A 273 15.74 -0.16 11.14
CA HIS A 273 16.46 1.01 11.61
C HIS A 273 17.95 0.89 11.34
N TYR A 274 18.48 1.91 10.69
CA TYR A 274 19.89 2.09 10.38
C TYR A 274 20.48 3.13 11.32
N HIS A 275 21.74 2.97 11.73
CA HIS A 275 22.46 4.02 12.48
C HIS A 275 23.23 4.97 11.57
N ASN A 276 23.56 4.54 10.35
CA ASN A 276 24.07 5.39 9.28
C ASN A 276 22.92 6.09 8.54
N LEU A 277 23.21 7.27 7.97
CA LEU A 277 22.25 8.01 7.15
C LEU A 277 22.00 7.28 5.82
N THR A 278 20.76 7.29 5.35
CA THR A 278 20.41 6.64 4.09
C THR A 278 21.16 7.24 2.89
N SER A 279 21.52 8.53 2.94
CA SER A 279 22.36 9.15 1.90
C SER A 279 23.76 8.56 1.80
N GLU A 280 24.33 8.09 2.92
CA GLU A 280 25.61 7.37 2.93
C GLU A 280 25.42 5.94 2.42
N LEU A 281 24.37 5.27 2.87
CA LEU A 281 24.05 3.90 2.46
C LEU A 281 23.74 3.79 0.96
N LEU A 282 23.06 4.78 0.38
CA LEU A 282 22.82 4.86 -1.06
C LEU A 282 24.11 5.03 -1.87
N MET A 283 25.10 5.75 -1.34
CA MET A 283 26.41 5.87 -1.99
C MET A 283 27.14 4.52 -2.04
N ASP A 284 27.05 3.72 -0.97
CA ASP A 284 27.61 2.36 -0.91
C ASP A 284 26.85 1.42 -1.86
N TYR A 285 25.52 1.38 -1.73
CA TYR A 285 24.67 0.43 -2.46
C TYR A 285 24.64 0.66 -3.98
N LEU A 286 24.65 1.91 -4.44
CA LEU A 286 24.57 2.22 -5.88
C LEU A 286 25.92 2.14 -6.59
N ALA A 287 27.00 1.84 -5.86
CA ALA A 287 28.35 1.67 -6.39
C ALA A 287 28.50 0.40 -7.26
N PRO A 288 29.59 0.28 -8.04
CA PRO A 288 29.87 -0.92 -8.82
C PRO A 288 29.96 -2.20 -7.98
N ASP A 289 29.55 -3.33 -8.57
CA ASP A 289 29.60 -4.68 -7.98
C ASP A 289 28.67 -4.92 -6.77
N GLN A 290 27.63 -4.11 -6.57
CA GLN A 290 26.67 -4.18 -5.45
C GLN A 290 25.28 -4.77 -5.83
N GLU A 291 25.25 -5.72 -6.78
CA GLU A 291 24.00 -6.39 -7.17
C GLU A 291 23.37 -7.13 -5.99
N ASN A 292 22.10 -6.86 -5.70
CA ASN A 292 21.31 -7.45 -4.60
C ASN A 292 22.01 -7.41 -3.23
N ASP A 293 22.91 -6.43 -3.01
CA ASP A 293 23.65 -6.28 -1.75
C ASP A 293 23.05 -5.15 -0.90
N GLU A 294 21.75 -5.25 -0.61
CA GLU A 294 21.03 -4.20 0.11
C GLU A 294 21.70 -3.91 1.47
N PRO A 295 21.78 -2.62 1.88
CA PRO A 295 22.17 -2.28 3.23
C PRO A 295 21.30 -3.00 4.26
N VAL A 296 21.95 -3.78 5.13
CA VAL A 296 21.25 -4.51 6.20
C VAL A 296 21.12 -3.63 7.44
N PRO A 297 19.91 -3.48 8.01
CA PRO A 297 19.68 -2.61 9.15
C PRO A 297 20.43 -3.06 10.41
N ASP A 298 20.53 -2.16 11.39
CA ASP A 298 21.17 -2.43 12.68
C ASP A 298 20.16 -2.91 13.73
N ASN A 299 18.89 -2.51 13.59
CA ASN A 299 17.83 -2.82 14.54
C ASN A 299 16.44 -2.71 13.91
N ALA A 300 15.40 -2.95 14.71
CA ALA A 300 14.02 -2.57 14.40
C ALA A 300 13.49 -1.51 15.39
N LEU A 301 12.41 -0.84 15.00
CA LEU A 301 11.60 0.02 15.87
C LEU A 301 10.13 -0.42 15.83
N ILE A 302 9.44 -0.31 16.97
CA ILE A 302 7.98 -0.37 17.06
C ILE A 302 7.49 0.99 17.52
N SER A 303 6.68 1.65 16.69
CA SER A 303 6.18 3.03 16.87
C SER A 303 7.30 4.00 17.25
N GLY A 304 8.43 3.91 16.54
CA GLY A 304 9.61 4.76 16.71
C GLY A 304 10.51 4.43 17.90
N ARG A 305 10.31 3.29 18.58
CA ARG A 305 11.07 2.88 19.76
C ARG A 305 11.71 1.52 19.57
N GLY A 306 12.99 1.42 19.91
CA GLY A 306 13.76 0.17 19.94
C GLY A 306 14.62 0.08 21.18
N VAL A 307 15.46 -0.96 21.26
CA VAL A 307 16.45 -1.10 22.33
C VAL A 307 17.75 -1.67 21.77
N ARG A 308 18.87 -1.00 22.04
CA ARG A 308 20.23 -1.51 21.85
C ARG A 308 21.06 -1.27 23.11
N ASP A 309 22.09 -2.08 23.27
CA ASP A 309 23.07 -1.92 24.36
C ASP A 309 24.27 -1.14 23.84
N CYS A 310 24.67 -0.07 24.52
CA CYS A 310 25.83 0.73 24.15
C CYS A 310 27.14 -0.06 24.13
N SER A 311 27.22 -1.19 24.84
CA SER A 311 28.38 -2.07 24.81
C SER A 311 28.62 -2.70 23.42
N ASP A 312 27.59 -2.81 22.58
CA ASP A 312 27.70 -3.28 21.19
C ASP A 312 28.25 -2.20 20.23
N PHE A 313 28.30 -0.94 20.67
CA PHE A 313 28.65 0.21 19.83
C PHE A 313 29.82 1.04 20.40
N PRO A 314 31.00 0.43 20.61
CA PRO A 314 32.15 1.14 21.13
C PRO A 314 32.56 2.28 20.18
N GLY A 315 32.66 3.49 20.72
CA GLY A 315 33.05 4.70 19.97
C GLY A 315 31.89 5.43 19.28
N TRP A 316 30.67 4.89 19.31
CA TRP A 316 29.48 5.60 18.85
C TRP A 316 28.86 6.39 20.01
N PRO A 317 28.23 7.55 19.74
CA PRO A 317 27.45 8.23 20.77
C PRO A 317 26.20 7.38 21.09
N CYS A 318 26.08 6.95 22.34
CA CYS A 318 25.00 6.07 22.78
C CYS A 318 24.60 6.40 24.23
N ASP A 319 23.30 6.36 24.51
CA ASP A 319 22.70 6.55 25.83
C ASP A 319 21.40 5.75 25.95
N THR A 320 21.38 4.79 26.87
CA THR A 320 20.24 3.91 27.14
C THR A 320 19.41 4.34 28.34
N THR A 321 19.69 5.49 28.96
CA THR A 321 19.04 5.94 30.21
C THR A 321 17.52 6.05 30.08
N ASN A 322 17.03 6.48 28.93
CA ASN A 322 15.60 6.68 28.65
C ASN A 322 15.04 5.68 27.62
N VAL A 323 15.76 4.59 27.37
CA VAL A 323 15.38 3.57 26.40
C VAL A 323 14.72 2.41 27.13
N SER A 324 13.53 2.00 26.67
CA SER A 324 12.84 0.85 27.20
C SER A 324 12.06 0.13 26.10
N ALA A 325 11.82 -1.17 26.29
CA ALA A 325 10.97 -1.94 25.39
C ALA A 325 9.62 -1.21 25.19
N PRO A 326 9.13 -1.10 23.95
CA PRO A 326 7.82 -0.51 23.66
C PRO A 326 6.73 -1.18 24.49
N LYS A 327 5.74 -0.42 24.96
CA LYS A 327 4.65 -0.92 25.83
C LYS A 327 3.32 -0.66 25.15
N ILE A 328 2.43 -1.65 25.22
CA ILE A 328 1.09 -1.60 24.64
C ILE A 328 0.10 -2.03 25.72
N ASP A 329 -0.65 -1.05 26.24
CA ASP A 329 -1.58 -1.26 27.34
C ASP A 329 -2.97 -1.59 26.82
N LEU A 330 -3.48 -2.78 27.13
CA LEU A 330 -4.76 -3.27 26.65
C LEU A 330 -5.64 -3.67 27.85
N GLU A 331 -6.91 -3.27 27.87
CA GLU A 331 -7.83 -3.63 28.95
C GLU A 331 -8.05 -5.16 28.97
N ALA A 332 -7.97 -5.79 30.13
CA ALA A 332 -8.14 -7.25 30.26
C ALA A 332 -9.58 -7.71 29.92
N GLY A 333 -9.70 -8.85 29.23
CA GLY A 333 -10.98 -9.45 28.84
C GLY A 333 -11.74 -8.72 27.74
N LYS A 334 -11.04 -7.89 26.94
CA LYS A 334 -11.59 -7.08 25.86
C LYS A 334 -10.95 -7.44 24.51
N ARG A 335 -11.53 -6.90 23.44
CA ARG A 335 -11.01 -6.95 22.08
C ARG A 335 -10.37 -5.62 21.72
N HIS A 336 -9.22 -5.67 21.06
CA HIS A 336 -8.46 -4.48 20.68
C HIS A 336 -8.06 -4.58 19.22
N ARG A 337 -8.30 -3.51 18.45
CA ARG A 337 -7.78 -3.38 17.10
C ARG A 337 -6.39 -2.80 17.14
N LEU A 338 -5.45 -3.49 16.50
CA LEU A 338 -4.08 -3.04 16.29
C LEU A 338 -3.86 -2.91 14.78
N ARG A 339 -3.64 -1.69 14.30
CA ARG A 339 -3.40 -1.36 12.89
C ARG A 339 -1.89 -1.43 12.63
N ILE A 340 -1.41 -2.57 12.16
CA ILE A 340 0.01 -2.83 11.94
C ILE A 340 0.41 -2.29 10.58
N ILE A 341 1.47 -1.47 10.53
CA ILE A 341 2.00 -0.86 9.30
C ILE A 341 3.50 -1.14 9.25
N ASN A 342 3.99 -1.77 8.18
CA ASN A 342 5.43 -1.82 7.94
C ASN A 342 5.86 -0.55 7.17
N VAL A 343 6.51 0.37 7.89
CA VAL A 343 7.03 1.65 7.40
C VAL A 343 8.55 1.60 7.17
N GLY A 344 9.13 0.40 7.16
CA GLY A 344 10.56 0.15 6.94
C GLY A 344 11.00 0.31 5.48
N ALA A 345 12.32 0.35 5.29
CA ALA A 345 12.93 0.50 3.97
C ALA A 345 13.11 -0.83 3.22
N PHE A 346 13.31 -1.93 3.94
CA PHE A 346 13.76 -3.20 3.38
C PHE A 346 13.14 -4.41 4.08
N ALA A 347 13.22 -4.46 5.41
CA ALA A 347 12.95 -5.68 6.16
C ALA A 347 11.47 -6.08 6.15
N GLU A 348 11.24 -7.36 5.84
CA GLU A 348 10.00 -8.04 6.14
C GLU A 348 9.92 -8.34 7.64
N PHE A 349 8.78 -8.00 8.25
CA PHE A 349 8.51 -8.26 9.65
C PHE A 349 7.51 -9.40 9.83
N GLN A 350 7.94 -10.42 10.56
CA GLN A 350 7.06 -11.42 11.13
C GLN A 350 6.54 -10.93 12.48
N ILE A 351 5.23 -10.68 12.56
CA ILE A 351 4.53 -10.20 13.74
C ILE A 351 3.83 -11.35 14.45
N GLN A 352 4.01 -11.45 15.77
CA GLN A 352 3.42 -12.48 16.62
C GLN A 352 3.08 -11.93 18.00
N PHE A 353 2.01 -12.45 18.61
CA PHE A 353 1.64 -12.17 20.00
C PHE A 353 1.71 -13.48 20.80
N ASP A 354 2.60 -13.54 21.80
CA ASP A 354 2.80 -14.75 22.59
C ASP A 354 1.51 -15.17 23.30
N GLU A 355 1.15 -16.46 23.23
CA GLU A 355 -0.05 -17.05 23.83
C GLU A 355 -1.39 -16.50 23.28
N HIS A 356 -1.39 -15.63 22.27
CA HIS A 356 -2.60 -15.04 21.69
C HIS A 356 -2.73 -15.35 20.19
N PRO A 357 -3.81 -16.02 19.74
CA PRO A 357 -4.24 -15.87 18.37
C PRO A 357 -4.80 -14.46 18.15
N PHE A 358 -4.77 -13.99 16.92
CA PHE A 358 -5.40 -12.74 16.49
C PHE A 358 -6.16 -12.95 15.19
N TYR A 359 -7.08 -12.05 14.88
CA TYR A 359 -7.89 -12.13 13.67
C TYR A 359 -7.53 -10.98 12.73
N ILE A 360 -7.12 -11.27 11.49
CA ILE A 360 -6.94 -10.22 10.48
C ILE A 360 -8.32 -9.75 10.03
N THR A 361 -8.54 -8.43 10.01
CA THR A 361 -9.83 -7.79 9.71
C THR A 361 -9.74 -6.68 8.66
N GLU A 362 -8.53 -6.25 8.31
CA GLU A 362 -8.29 -5.29 7.23
C GLU A 362 -6.93 -5.57 6.58
N VAL A 363 -6.85 -5.43 5.25
CA VAL A 363 -5.59 -5.47 4.48
C VAL A 363 -5.54 -4.23 3.59
N ASP A 364 -4.55 -3.37 3.79
CA ASP A 364 -4.33 -2.16 2.96
C ASP A 364 -5.62 -1.33 2.76
N GLY A 365 -6.40 -1.16 3.83
CA GLY A 365 -7.70 -0.46 3.82
C GLY A 365 -8.87 -1.24 3.19
N THR A 366 -8.73 -2.54 2.94
CA THR A 366 -9.83 -3.42 2.52
C THR A 366 -10.25 -4.28 3.70
N ASP A 367 -11.46 -4.07 4.21
CA ASP A 367 -12.02 -4.90 5.27
C ASP A 367 -12.20 -6.34 4.78
N VAL A 368 -11.76 -7.31 5.59
CA VAL A 368 -11.83 -8.74 5.30
C VAL A 368 -12.55 -9.47 6.42
N HIS A 369 -13.19 -10.59 6.08
CA HIS A 369 -13.77 -11.46 7.09
C HIS A 369 -12.69 -11.90 8.10
N PRO A 370 -13.00 -11.94 9.41
CA PRO A 370 -12.03 -12.31 10.44
C PRO A 370 -11.51 -13.73 10.26
N GLU A 371 -10.21 -13.86 10.02
CA GLU A 371 -9.52 -15.14 9.88
C GLU A 371 -8.41 -15.26 10.94
N PRO A 372 -8.29 -16.39 11.66
CA PRO A 372 -7.38 -16.53 12.80
C PRO A 372 -5.94 -16.82 12.38
N PHE A 373 -4.98 -16.15 13.01
CA PHE A 373 -3.55 -16.35 12.82
C PHE A 373 -2.82 -16.33 14.17
N HIS A 374 -1.70 -17.05 14.23
CA HIS A 374 -0.71 -16.88 15.30
C HIS A 374 0.40 -15.91 14.91
N ARG A 375 0.54 -15.64 13.60
CA ARG A 375 1.64 -14.92 13.02
C ARG A 375 1.28 -14.39 11.64
N VAL A 376 1.77 -13.20 11.30
CA VAL A 376 1.61 -12.58 9.98
C VAL A 376 2.94 -11.98 9.55
N ASN A 377 3.29 -12.17 8.27
CA ASN A 377 4.42 -11.50 7.66
C ASN A 377 3.91 -10.21 7.00
N VAL A 378 4.61 -9.10 7.25
CA VAL A 378 4.26 -7.76 6.77
C VAL A 378 5.48 -7.20 6.08
N LEU A 379 5.42 -7.07 4.76
CA LEU A 379 6.49 -6.47 3.95
C LEU A 379 6.38 -4.94 3.90
N PRO A 380 7.45 -4.22 3.53
CA PRO A 380 7.41 -2.77 3.39
C PRO A 380 6.15 -2.29 2.64
N ALA A 381 5.58 -1.17 3.13
CA ALA A 381 4.31 -0.58 2.69
C ALA A 381 3.02 -1.32 3.01
N GLN A 382 3.04 -2.59 3.41
CA GLN A 382 1.82 -3.34 3.71
C GLN A 382 1.25 -2.97 5.08
N ARG A 383 -0.08 -3.06 5.19
CA ARG A 383 -0.85 -2.81 6.41
C ARG A 383 -1.83 -3.95 6.67
N TYR A 384 -1.89 -4.36 7.93
CA TYR A 384 -2.88 -5.32 8.41
C TYR A 384 -3.50 -4.79 9.71
N SER A 385 -4.83 -4.67 9.76
CA SER A 385 -5.52 -4.49 11.04
C SER A 385 -5.85 -5.86 11.64
N VAL A 386 -5.50 -6.05 12.90
CA VAL A 386 -5.79 -7.28 13.64
C VAL A 386 -6.63 -7.01 14.89
N ILE A 387 -7.52 -7.95 15.22
CA ILE A 387 -8.23 -7.98 16.49
C ILE A 387 -7.53 -8.97 17.42
N LEU A 388 -7.04 -8.44 18.55
CA LEU A 388 -6.41 -9.21 19.62
C LEU A 388 -7.36 -9.29 20.82
N GLU A 389 -7.62 -10.50 21.33
CA GLU A 389 -8.45 -10.71 22.52
C GLU A 389 -7.57 -10.86 23.78
N THR A 390 -7.79 -10.04 24.80
CA THR A 390 -7.03 -10.08 26.06
C THR A 390 -7.60 -11.08 27.07
N ASN A 391 -7.87 -12.32 26.64
CA ASN A 391 -8.56 -13.34 27.43
C ASN A 391 -7.66 -14.52 27.87
N VAL A 392 -6.34 -14.39 27.74
CA VAL A 392 -5.42 -15.47 28.11
C VAL A 392 -5.56 -15.79 29.59
N THR A 393 -5.83 -17.06 29.89
CA THR A 393 -6.16 -17.53 31.24
C THR A 393 -4.94 -17.81 32.12
N SER A 394 -3.72 -17.66 31.58
CA SER A 394 -2.51 -17.75 32.40
C SER A 394 -2.55 -16.62 33.42
N SER A 395 -2.04 -16.83 34.64
CA SER A 395 -2.04 -15.81 35.69
C SER A 395 -1.08 -14.63 35.40
N LYS A 396 -0.67 -14.46 34.14
CA LYS A 396 0.32 -13.50 33.67
C LYS A 396 -0.40 -12.23 33.24
N PRO A 397 -0.01 -11.05 33.73
CA PRO A 397 -0.55 -9.77 33.32
C PRO A 397 0.26 -9.12 32.17
N THR A 398 1.38 -9.72 31.74
CA THR A 398 2.23 -9.20 30.65
C THR A 398 2.67 -10.28 29.66
N PHE A 399 2.72 -9.92 28.37
CA PHE A 399 3.02 -10.80 27.25
C PHE A 399 3.94 -10.11 26.23
N TRP A 400 4.71 -10.89 25.46
CA TRP A 400 5.51 -10.35 24.36
C TRP A 400 4.69 -10.23 23.07
N MET A 401 4.72 -9.06 22.45
CA MET A 401 4.56 -8.90 21.01
C MET A 401 5.95 -8.93 20.38
N ARG A 402 6.12 -9.68 19.30
CA ARG A 402 7.41 -9.88 18.63
C ARG A 402 7.32 -9.33 17.22
N ALA A 403 8.30 -8.51 16.85
CA ALA A 403 8.53 -8.06 15.50
C ALA A 403 9.91 -8.56 15.07
N ARG A 404 9.93 -9.54 14.15
CA ARG A 404 11.15 -10.20 13.70
C ARG A 404 11.42 -9.92 12.25
N MET A 405 12.63 -9.45 11.95
CA MET A 405 13.13 -9.38 10.60
C MET A 405 13.45 -10.79 10.08
N VAL A 406 12.96 -11.13 8.90
CA VAL A 406 13.26 -12.41 8.23
C VAL A 406 14.67 -12.33 7.63
N THR A 407 15.71 -12.61 8.43
CA THR A 407 17.11 -12.37 8.02
C THR A 407 17.62 -13.27 6.89
N HIS A 408 16.89 -14.34 6.54
CA HIS A 408 17.22 -15.18 5.39
C HIS A 408 17.18 -14.39 4.07
N CYS A 409 16.42 -13.29 4.04
CA CYS A 409 16.28 -12.37 2.92
C CYS A 409 17.47 -11.42 2.76
N PHE A 410 18.43 -11.42 3.71
CA PHE A 410 19.56 -10.50 3.69
C PHE A 410 20.79 -11.18 3.09
N LYS A 411 21.29 -10.65 1.98
CA LYS A 411 22.50 -11.16 1.32
C LYS A 411 23.76 -10.86 2.14
N ARG A 412 23.88 -9.62 2.60
CA ARG A 412 25.01 -9.15 3.41
C ARG A 412 24.81 -9.51 4.88
N GLU A 413 25.90 -9.82 5.58
CA GLU A 413 25.85 -9.92 7.03
C GLU A 413 26.08 -8.54 7.67
N ASN A 414 25.26 -8.19 8.67
CA ASN A 414 25.54 -7.06 9.58
C ASN A 414 25.77 -7.60 10.99
N GLN A 415 27.00 -7.47 11.49
CA GLN A 415 27.37 -7.94 12.84
C GLN A 415 26.66 -7.18 13.98
N ARG A 416 26.08 -6.01 13.70
CA ARG A 416 25.36 -5.19 14.69
C ARG A 416 23.86 -5.44 14.72
N LEU A 417 23.34 -6.15 13.72
CA LEU A 417 21.92 -6.44 13.55
C LEU A 417 21.35 -7.13 14.80
N GLN A 418 20.30 -6.55 15.36
CA GLN A 418 19.36 -7.24 16.24
C GLN A 418 18.09 -7.56 15.46
N PRO A 419 17.86 -8.83 15.09
CA PRO A 419 16.78 -9.18 14.17
C PRO A 419 15.39 -9.22 14.80
N GLU A 420 15.29 -9.24 16.14
CA GLU A 420 14.02 -9.32 16.85
C GLU A 420 13.90 -8.17 17.86
N LEU A 421 12.89 -7.33 17.68
CA LEU A 421 12.44 -6.39 18.70
C LEU A 421 11.17 -6.93 19.37
N ARG A 422 11.09 -6.78 20.70
CA ARG A 422 9.92 -7.17 21.48
C ARG A 422 9.26 -5.96 22.13
N ALA A 423 7.94 -5.89 22.02
CA ALA A 423 7.09 -4.99 22.79
C ALA A 423 6.37 -5.75 23.91
N ILE A 424 6.06 -5.06 25.00
CA ILE A 424 5.37 -5.58 26.17
C ILE A 424 3.89 -5.26 26.02
N ILE A 425 3.06 -6.27 25.79
CA ILE A 425 1.61 -6.18 25.98
C ILE A 425 1.31 -6.24 27.47
N ARG A 426 0.64 -5.24 28.03
CA ARG A 426 0.23 -5.21 29.44
C ARG A 426 -1.28 -5.23 29.56
N TYR A 427 -1.79 -6.22 30.26
CA TYR A 427 -3.19 -6.26 30.62
C TYR A 427 -3.44 -5.24 31.74
N THR A 428 -4.30 -4.27 31.46
CA THR A 428 -4.69 -3.22 32.38
C THR A 428 -6.11 -3.44 32.88
N SER A 429 -6.43 -2.87 34.03
CA SER A 429 -7.79 -2.76 34.54
C SER A 429 -8.10 -1.30 34.84
N PRO A 430 -9.37 -0.88 34.72
CA PRO A 430 -9.75 0.48 35.11
C PRO A 430 -9.34 0.76 36.56
N ASN A 431 -8.65 1.88 36.79
CA ASN A 431 -8.18 2.34 38.11
C ASN A 431 -7.06 1.50 38.76
N SER A 432 -6.33 0.69 38.00
CA SER A 432 -5.10 0.03 38.46
C SER A 432 -3.88 0.54 37.70
N GLU A 433 -2.75 0.70 38.40
CA GLU A 433 -1.46 0.94 37.74
C GLU A 433 -1.13 -0.21 36.77
N PRO A 434 -0.60 0.08 35.57
CA PRO A 434 -0.18 -0.95 34.64
C PRO A 434 0.87 -1.89 35.28
N PRO A 435 0.80 -3.20 35.01
CA PRO A 435 1.79 -4.15 35.50
C PRO A 435 3.22 -3.73 35.15
N ALA A 436 4.14 -3.84 36.11
CA ALA A 436 5.55 -3.48 35.94
C ALA A 436 6.45 -4.69 35.61
N GLU A 437 5.91 -5.91 35.68
CA GLU A 437 6.69 -7.14 35.51
C GLU A 437 7.00 -7.44 34.03
N GLN A 438 8.20 -7.96 33.79
CA GLN A 438 8.64 -8.38 32.46
C GLN A 438 7.89 -9.65 32.01
N PRO A 439 7.49 -9.75 30.73
CA PRO A 439 6.78 -10.93 30.26
C PRO A 439 7.61 -12.21 30.37
N THR A 440 6.96 -13.25 30.88
CA THR A 440 7.44 -14.65 30.86
C THR A 440 6.55 -15.51 29.94
N SER A 441 5.89 -14.86 28.98
CA SER A 441 5.02 -15.49 28.00
C SER A 441 5.79 -16.47 27.10
N ARG A 442 5.06 -17.43 26.56
CA ARG A 442 5.62 -18.43 25.63
C ARG A 442 5.21 -18.11 24.22
N GLU A 443 6.19 -18.21 23.34
CA GLU A 443 5.98 -18.17 21.92
C GLU A 443 5.25 -19.42 21.41
N TRP A 444 4.51 -19.23 20.33
CA TRP A 444 3.94 -20.27 19.47
C TRP A 444 5.00 -21.22 18.92
N SER A 445 4.73 -22.53 18.94
CA SER A 445 5.72 -23.57 18.60
C SER A 445 6.00 -23.74 17.10
N GLU A 446 5.21 -23.09 16.25
CA GLU A 446 5.29 -23.14 14.81
C GLU A 446 6.64 -22.64 14.30
N ALA A 447 7.20 -23.39 13.33
CA ALA A 447 8.45 -23.03 12.70
C ALA A 447 8.39 -21.60 12.14
N ILE A 448 9.48 -20.86 12.34
CA ILE A 448 9.64 -19.52 11.78
C ILE A 448 9.73 -19.65 10.26
N GLU A 449 8.87 -18.93 9.56
CA GLU A 449 8.97 -18.76 8.12
C GLU A 449 10.32 -18.11 7.80
N VAL A 450 11.13 -18.80 6.99
CA VAL A 450 12.44 -18.33 6.51
C VAL A 450 12.40 -17.96 5.03
N ILE A 451 11.20 -17.90 4.44
CA ILE A 451 10.97 -17.53 3.06
C ILE A 451 10.35 -16.14 3.06
N CYS A 452 10.89 -15.26 2.23
CA CYS A 452 10.42 -13.88 2.08
C CYS A 452 9.20 -13.90 1.16
N ARG A 453 8.00 -14.00 1.74
CA ARG A 453 6.77 -14.18 0.96
C ARG A 453 5.61 -13.40 1.53
N ASP A 454 4.71 -13.02 0.64
CA ASP A 454 3.43 -12.45 1.04
C ASP A 454 2.58 -13.48 1.79
N LEU A 455 1.58 -12.98 2.51
CA LEU A 455 0.52 -13.83 3.02
C LEU A 455 -0.22 -14.48 1.83
N ASN A 456 -0.69 -15.72 1.99
CA ASN A 456 -1.59 -16.33 1.01
C ASN A 456 -2.88 -15.50 0.91
N THR A 457 -2.99 -14.69 -0.14
CA THR A 457 -4.08 -13.72 -0.32
C THR A 457 -5.43 -14.40 -0.48
N THR A 458 -5.49 -15.65 -0.94
CA THR A 458 -6.75 -16.43 -1.02
C THR A 458 -7.33 -16.81 0.34
N ALA A 459 -6.52 -16.75 1.42
CA ALA A 459 -7.00 -16.98 2.77
C ALA A 459 -7.85 -15.81 3.30
N LEU A 460 -7.73 -14.62 2.72
CA LEU A 460 -8.43 -13.42 3.17
C LEU A 460 -9.49 -13.00 2.15
N ARG A 461 -10.74 -12.94 2.61
CA ARG A 461 -11.90 -12.63 1.76
C ARG A 461 -12.46 -11.27 2.12
N PRO A 462 -12.53 -10.31 1.19
CA PRO A 462 -13.10 -9.00 1.46
C PRO A 462 -14.56 -9.08 1.93
N VAL A 463 -14.94 -8.27 2.92
CA VAL A 463 -16.32 -8.17 3.41
C VAL A 463 -17.24 -7.64 2.32
N GLU A 464 -16.80 -6.59 1.62
CA GLU A 464 -17.53 -6.05 0.49
C GLU A 464 -17.26 -6.90 -0.76
N LEU A 465 -18.33 -7.48 -1.30
CA LEU A 465 -18.26 -8.29 -2.51
C LEU A 465 -18.14 -7.39 -3.73
N ILE A 466 -16.95 -7.36 -4.31
CA ILE A 466 -16.65 -6.62 -5.54
C ILE A 466 -15.91 -7.55 -6.49
N SER A 467 -16.57 -7.92 -7.58
CA SER A 467 -15.95 -8.67 -8.68
C SER A 467 -15.24 -7.70 -9.62
N PRO A 468 -14.03 -8.00 -10.09
CA PRO A 468 -13.36 -7.14 -11.05
C PRO A 468 -14.06 -7.20 -12.42
N PRO A 469 -14.08 -6.09 -13.18
CA PRO A 469 -14.56 -6.10 -14.55
C PRO A 469 -13.70 -7.01 -15.46
N PRO A 470 -14.19 -7.37 -16.67
CA PRO A 470 -13.39 -8.06 -17.68
C PRO A 470 -12.15 -7.26 -18.06
N THR A 471 -11.04 -7.95 -18.32
CA THR A 471 -9.82 -7.29 -18.78
C THR A 471 -9.89 -6.87 -20.25
N ASP A 472 -9.37 -5.70 -20.56
CA ASP A 472 -9.17 -5.16 -21.92
C ASP A 472 -7.81 -5.58 -22.50
N ASP A 473 -6.80 -5.81 -21.65
CA ASP A 473 -5.44 -6.13 -22.07
C ASP A 473 -4.67 -6.94 -21.02
N PHE A 474 -3.63 -7.66 -21.47
CA PHE A 474 -2.76 -8.46 -20.61
C PHE A 474 -1.31 -8.04 -20.80
N ILE A 475 -0.72 -7.49 -19.74
CA ILE A 475 0.60 -6.86 -19.74
C ILE A 475 1.59 -7.76 -18.98
N PRO A 476 2.45 -8.51 -19.69
CA PRO A 476 3.57 -9.18 -19.06
C PRO A 476 4.61 -8.13 -18.67
N LEU A 477 4.97 -8.10 -17.39
CA LEU A 477 5.96 -7.22 -16.81
C LEU A 477 7.07 -8.08 -16.22
N ARG A 478 8.30 -7.88 -16.69
CA ARG A 478 9.50 -8.50 -16.12
C ARG A 478 10.10 -7.54 -15.10
N ALA A 479 10.36 -8.02 -13.89
CA ALA A 479 11.10 -7.30 -12.87
C ALA A 479 12.40 -8.06 -12.54
N ASN A 480 13.54 -7.38 -12.57
CA ASN A 480 14.83 -7.96 -12.22
C ASN A 480 15.92 -6.91 -11.99
N PHE A 481 17.06 -7.34 -11.46
CA PHE A 481 18.31 -6.60 -11.56
C PHE A 481 19.09 -6.96 -12.82
N GLU A 482 19.82 -6.00 -13.38
CA GLU A 482 20.83 -6.22 -14.43
C GLU A 482 22.11 -5.45 -14.12
N ILE A 483 23.25 -6.06 -14.43
CA ILE A 483 24.56 -5.41 -14.37
C ILE A 483 24.85 -4.77 -15.73
N GLY A 484 24.85 -3.43 -15.77
CA GLY A 484 25.13 -2.65 -16.96
C GLY A 484 26.58 -2.19 -17.09
N ASP A 485 26.76 -1.10 -17.85
CA ASP A 485 28.04 -0.42 -17.99
C ASP A 485 28.63 -0.05 -16.61
N TRP A 486 29.97 -0.05 -16.53
CA TRP A 486 30.71 0.27 -15.30
C TRP A 486 30.41 -0.66 -14.11
N ARG A 487 29.79 -1.82 -14.38
CA ARG A 487 29.39 -2.83 -13.37
C ARG A 487 28.37 -2.28 -12.37
N LEU A 488 27.58 -1.29 -12.80
CA LEU A 488 26.47 -0.76 -12.01
C LEU A 488 25.29 -1.73 -12.12
N ALA A 489 24.87 -2.26 -10.97
CA ALA A 489 23.65 -3.05 -10.86
C ALA A 489 22.46 -2.12 -10.65
N ARG A 490 21.41 -2.26 -11.47
CA ARG A 490 20.21 -1.42 -11.40
C ARG A 490 18.97 -2.29 -11.47
N GLY A 491 17.88 -1.79 -10.87
CA GLY A 491 16.57 -2.41 -10.96
C GLY A 491 15.90 -2.07 -12.30
N PHE A 492 15.24 -3.04 -12.89
CA PHE A 492 14.59 -2.92 -14.19
C PHE A 492 13.13 -3.38 -14.14
N PHE A 493 12.30 -2.66 -14.89
CA PHE A 493 11.08 -3.19 -15.46
C PHE A 493 11.26 -3.37 -16.96
N ASN A 494 11.09 -4.60 -17.44
CA ASN A 494 11.39 -5.03 -18.80
C ASN A 494 12.85 -4.72 -19.20
N ASP A 495 13.07 -3.62 -19.91
CA ASP A 495 14.37 -3.10 -20.36
C ASP A 495 14.60 -1.65 -19.92
N SER A 496 13.76 -1.14 -19.03
CA SER A 496 13.82 0.22 -18.48
C SER A 496 14.36 0.22 -17.06
N THR A 497 15.29 1.12 -16.77
CA THR A 497 15.70 1.46 -15.40
C THR A 497 15.44 2.93 -15.15
N TRP A 498 14.75 3.25 -14.06
CA TRP A 498 14.22 4.58 -13.86
C TRP A 498 15.25 5.59 -13.34
N HIS A 499 15.25 6.77 -13.96
CA HIS A 499 16.00 7.94 -13.49
C HIS A 499 15.10 9.16 -13.47
N GLY A 500 14.60 9.53 -12.29
CA GLY A 500 13.74 10.69 -12.13
C GLY A 500 14.44 12.02 -12.42
N ASN A 501 13.68 12.96 -12.97
CA ASN A 501 14.11 14.34 -13.11
C ASN A 501 13.39 15.22 -12.08
N ALA A 502 14.07 15.56 -10.98
CA ALA A 502 13.52 16.37 -9.89
C ALA A 502 13.15 17.80 -10.28
N THR A 503 13.69 18.32 -11.39
CA THR A 503 13.42 19.70 -11.87
C THR A 503 12.42 19.75 -13.02
N HIS A 504 12.12 18.61 -13.65
CA HIS A 504 11.12 18.51 -14.71
C HIS A 504 10.43 17.13 -14.67
N PRO A 505 9.48 16.94 -13.73
CA PRO A 505 8.80 15.68 -13.48
C PRO A 505 8.09 15.12 -14.71
N SER A 506 7.83 13.82 -14.75
CA SER A 506 7.17 13.15 -15.88
C SER A 506 5.80 13.73 -16.21
N LEU A 507 5.00 14.12 -15.19
CA LEU A 507 3.73 14.81 -15.39
C LEU A 507 3.92 16.14 -16.14
N HIS A 508 4.86 16.97 -15.69
CA HIS A 508 5.13 18.27 -16.31
C HIS A 508 5.61 18.10 -17.76
N ARG A 509 6.53 17.17 -18.01
CA ARG A 509 7.05 16.88 -19.35
C ARG A 509 5.96 16.40 -20.31
N TYR A 510 5.03 15.58 -19.83
CA TYR A 510 3.89 15.13 -20.63
C TYR A 510 3.00 16.31 -21.03
N LEU A 511 2.63 17.16 -20.07
CA LEU A 511 1.76 18.32 -20.33
C LEU A 511 2.45 19.36 -21.25
N ASP A 512 3.74 19.63 -21.03
CA ASP A 512 4.54 20.53 -21.87
C ASP A 512 4.73 20.03 -23.31
N ALA A 513 4.67 18.72 -23.53
CA ALA A 513 4.82 18.15 -24.87
C ALA A 513 3.60 18.41 -25.78
N HIS A 514 2.45 18.79 -25.21
CA HIS A 514 1.19 19.08 -25.94
C HIS A 514 0.82 17.98 -26.95
N VAL A 515 0.99 16.70 -26.57
CA VAL A 515 0.71 15.56 -27.43
C VAL A 515 -0.80 15.48 -27.70
N LYS A 516 -1.19 15.58 -28.97
CA LYS A 516 -2.61 15.48 -29.39
C LYS A 516 -2.93 14.08 -29.88
N GLY A 517 -3.68 13.34 -29.05
CA GLY A 517 -4.19 12.00 -29.36
C GLY A 517 -3.28 10.87 -28.86
N PRO A 518 -3.81 9.63 -28.79
CA PRO A 518 -3.09 8.49 -28.21
C PRO A 518 -1.84 8.14 -29.01
N VAL A 519 -0.77 7.80 -28.29
CA VAL A 519 0.54 7.40 -28.87
C VAL A 519 0.45 6.04 -29.59
N GLY A 520 -0.52 5.19 -29.23
CA GLY A 520 -0.69 3.84 -29.77
C GLY A 520 -2.09 3.52 -30.33
N ARG A 521 -2.20 2.37 -31.01
CA ARG A 521 -3.47 1.81 -31.51
C ARG A 521 -4.10 0.76 -30.58
N GLY A 522 -3.39 0.36 -29.52
CA GLY A 522 -3.84 -0.65 -28.54
C GLY A 522 -4.64 -0.04 -27.39
N ALA A 523 -5.21 -0.91 -26.54
CA ALA A 523 -5.87 -0.48 -25.29
C ALA A 523 -4.86 0.13 -24.30
N VAL A 524 -3.63 -0.39 -24.32
CA VAL A 524 -2.45 0.12 -23.63
C VAL A 524 -1.31 0.29 -24.63
N SER A 525 -0.46 1.31 -24.46
CA SER A 525 0.75 1.50 -25.27
C SER A 525 1.89 2.12 -24.47
N VAL A 526 3.14 1.86 -24.87
CA VAL A 526 4.30 2.57 -24.28
C VAL A 526 4.43 3.96 -24.91
N ASN A 527 4.49 5.01 -24.10
CA ASN A 527 4.65 6.38 -24.58
C ASN A 527 6.12 6.70 -24.89
N GLU A 528 6.57 6.29 -26.07
CA GLU A 528 7.92 6.60 -26.58
C GLU A 528 8.00 7.98 -27.28
N GLN A 529 6.88 8.71 -27.36
CA GLN A 529 6.85 10.03 -27.99
C GLN A 529 7.44 11.10 -27.06
N VAL A 530 7.13 11.01 -25.77
CA VAL A 530 7.61 11.96 -24.75
C VAL A 530 8.78 11.39 -23.96
N PHE A 531 8.80 10.07 -23.75
CA PHE A 531 9.73 9.41 -22.83
C PHE A 531 10.71 8.49 -23.56
N ASP A 532 11.94 8.46 -23.08
CA ASP A 532 12.93 7.46 -23.48
C ASP A 532 12.65 6.17 -22.71
N ARG A 533 12.09 5.16 -23.39
CA ARG A 533 11.71 3.87 -22.80
C ARG A 533 12.82 3.22 -21.98
N LYS A 534 14.10 3.44 -22.30
CA LYS A 534 15.20 2.82 -21.53
C LYS A 534 15.40 3.45 -20.15
N LYS A 535 14.90 4.67 -19.97
CA LYS A 535 15.01 5.44 -18.73
C LYS A 535 13.69 5.58 -18.01
N GLU A 536 12.57 5.47 -18.73
CA GLU A 536 11.23 5.64 -18.20
C GLU A 536 10.24 4.78 -18.98
N LEU A 537 9.76 3.72 -18.34
CA LEU A 537 8.67 2.90 -18.88
C LEU A 537 7.34 3.53 -18.51
N VAL A 538 6.73 4.26 -19.44
CA VAL A 538 5.41 4.87 -19.27
C VAL A 538 4.38 4.11 -20.07
N LEU A 539 3.48 3.37 -19.39
CA LEU A 539 2.32 2.75 -20.03
C LEU A 539 1.17 3.76 -20.06
N GLU A 540 0.67 4.03 -21.25
CA GLU A 540 -0.40 5.00 -21.51
C GLU A 540 -1.71 4.30 -21.87
N THR A 541 -2.81 4.82 -21.31
CA THR A 541 -4.18 4.43 -21.66
C THR A 541 -5.03 5.64 -22.04
N THR A 542 -6.05 5.40 -22.89
CA THR A 542 -7.14 6.33 -23.15
C THR A 542 -8.49 5.72 -22.82
N GLY A 543 -9.39 6.54 -22.28
CA GLY A 543 -10.63 6.09 -21.66
C GLY A 543 -10.36 5.19 -20.44
N ILE A 544 -11.43 4.76 -19.79
CA ILE A 544 -11.32 3.79 -18.69
C ILE A 544 -10.89 2.45 -19.27
N ARG A 545 -9.82 1.86 -18.71
CA ARG A 545 -9.31 0.53 -19.10
C ARG A 545 -9.17 -0.37 -17.90
N THR A 546 -9.49 -1.65 -18.06
CA THR A 546 -9.15 -2.68 -17.08
C THR A 546 -8.02 -3.52 -17.65
N ILE A 547 -6.93 -3.68 -16.92
CA ILE A 547 -5.76 -4.44 -17.40
C ILE A 547 -5.33 -5.49 -16.40
N ASP A 548 -4.86 -6.62 -16.92
CA ASP A 548 -4.15 -7.62 -16.13
C ASP A 548 -2.65 -7.36 -16.26
N ILE A 549 -1.96 -7.20 -15.14
CA ILE A 549 -0.49 -7.09 -15.10
C ILE A 549 0.06 -8.39 -14.51
N SER A 550 0.80 -9.12 -15.33
CA SER A 550 1.58 -10.28 -14.89
C SER A 550 2.96 -9.81 -14.49
N ILE A 551 3.17 -9.67 -13.19
CA ILE A 551 4.44 -9.27 -12.57
C ILE A 551 5.29 -10.53 -12.42
N ASN A 552 6.41 -10.59 -13.14
CA ASN A 552 7.27 -11.76 -13.22
C ASN A 552 8.63 -11.41 -12.66
N ASN A 553 8.95 -11.96 -11.49
CA ASN A 553 10.19 -11.70 -10.82
C ASN A 553 11.27 -12.66 -11.33
N PHE A 554 12.31 -12.12 -11.97
CA PHE A 554 13.48 -12.88 -12.42
C PHE A 554 14.70 -12.65 -11.53
N ASP A 555 14.49 -12.01 -10.38
CA ASP A 555 15.47 -11.79 -9.33
C ASP A 555 15.38 -12.89 -8.24
N ASP A 556 16.46 -13.08 -7.47
CA ASP A 556 16.48 -14.02 -6.34
C ASP A 556 15.88 -13.44 -5.04
N GLY A 557 15.72 -12.12 -4.94
CA GLY A 557 15.05 -11.44 -3.85
C GLY A 557 13.53 -11.33 -4.04
N ALA A 558 12.81 -11.08 -2.95
CA ALA A 558 11.39 -10.75 -2.98
C ALA A 558 11.16 -9.24 -3.11
N HIS A 559 10.11 -8.85 -3.83
CA HIS A 559 9.83 -7.44 -4.16
C HIS A 559 8.39 -7.08 -3.77
N PRO A 560 8.17 -6.16 -2.80
CA PRO A 560 6.85 -5.61 -2.52
C PRO A 560 6.50 -4.53 -3.55
N PHE A 561 5.71 -4.85 -4.57
CA PHE A 561 5.30 -3.90 -5.60
C PHE A 561 4.09 -3.08 -5.16
N HIS A 562 4.24 -1.76 -5.18
CA HIS A 562 3.20 -0.78 -4.85
C HIS A 562 2.70 -0.04 -6.11
N LEU A 563 1.39 0.20 -6.19
CA LEU A 563 0.76 1.03 -7.22
C LEU A 563 0.12 2.28 -6.61
N HIS A 564 0.54 3.45 -7.08
CA HIS A 564 -0.09 4.71 -6.68
C HIS A 564 -1.48 4.89 -7.30
N GLY A 565 -2.34 5.64 -6.61
CA GLY A 565 -3.63 6.11 -7.13
C GLY A 565 -4.72 5.03 -7.30
N HIS A 566 -4.41 3.76 -7.04
CA HIS A 566 -5.31 2.63 -7.30
C HIS A 566 -5.17 1.53 -6.26
N LYS A 567 -6.28 0.84 -5.98
CA LYS A 567 -6.26 -0.54 -5.48
C LYS A 567 -6.42 -1.49 -6.66
N PHE A 568 -5.72 -2.61 -6.61
CA PHE A 568 -5.82 -3.67 -7.59
C PHE A 568 -6.40 -4.94 -6.97
N PHE A 569 -6.99 -5.78 -7.82
CA PHE A 569 -7.44 -7.12 -7.44
C PHE A 569 -6.29 -8.10 -7.59
N VAL A 570 -6.00 -8.87 -6.56
CA VAL A 570 -5.03 -9.97 -6.62
C VAL A 570 -5.72 -11.19 -7.20
N LEU A 571 -5.36 -11.57 -8.44
CA LEU A 571 -6.04 -12.66 -9.14
C LEU A 571 -5.38 -14.01 -8.89
N LEU A 572 -4.05 -14.07 -9.00
CA LEU A 572 -3.31 -15.32 -8.93
C LEU A 572 -1.84 -15.06 -8.56
N GLN A 573 -1.26 -15.95 -7.76
CA GLN A 573 0.16 -15.95 -7.44
C GLN A 573 0.72 -17.36 -7.69
N GLY A 574 1.95 -17.44 -8.20
CA GLY A 574 2.66 -18.70 -8.38
C GLY A 574 4.08 -18.58 -7.84
N ASN A 575 4.46 -19.50 -6.95
CA ASN A 575 5.78 -19.56 -6.32
C ASN A 575 6.85 -20.26 -7.17
N SER A 576 6.47 -20.74 -8.35
CA SER A 576 7.34 -21.45 -9.29
C SER A 576 6.67 -21.57 -10.66
N GLY A 577 7.44 -22.01 -11.66
CA GLY A 577 6.96 -22.19 -13.02
C GLY A 577 6.78 -20.86 -13.76
N TYR A 578 6.21 -20.95 -14.97
CA TYR A 578 5.92 -19.77 -15.79
C TYR A 578 4.49 -19.27 -15.52
N PRO A 579 4.25 -17.94 -15.58
CA PRO A 579 2.90 -17.41 -15.51
C PRO A 579 2.03 -17.96 -16.67
N PRO A 580 0.72 -18.19 -16.45
CA PRO A 580 -0.18 -18.51 -17.54
C PRO A 580 -0.23 -17.35 -18.55
N ASN A 581 -0.42 -17.68 -19.83
CA ASN A 581 -0.78 -16.64 -20.81
C ASN A 581 -2.23 -16.16 -20.61
N SER A 582 -2.64 -15.09 -21.29
CA SER A 582 -3.96 -14.49 -21.12
C SER A 582 -5.13 -15.47 -21.31
N THR A 583 -5.04 -16.39 -22.27
CA THR A 583 -6.10 -17.38 -22.54
C THR A 583 -6.18 -18.45 -21.45
N GLU A 584 -5.02 -18.92 -20.99
CA GLU A 584 -4.91 -19.88 -19.89
C GLU A 584 -5.41 -19.27 -18.58
N LEU A 585 -5.06 -18.02 -18.30
CA LEU A 585 -5.49 -17.30 -17.12
C LEU A 585 -7.01 -17.20 -17.05
N ILE A 586 -7.67 -16.70 -18.10
CA ILE A 586 -9.13 -16.51 -18.12
C ILE A 586 -9.83 -17.84 -17.79
N LYS A 587 -9.42 -18.92 -18.46
CA LYS A 587 -9.97 -20.25 -18.22
C LYS A 587 -9.76 -20.70 -16.77
N TYR A 588 -8.56 -20.51 -16.23
CA TYR A 588 -8.23 -20.90 -14.86
C TYR A 588 -9.06 -20.14 -13.82
N LEU A 589 -9.20 -18.82 -14.00
CA LEU A 589 -9.97 -17.95 -13.11
C LEU A 589 -11.46 -18.33 -13.09
N GLU A 590 -12.03 -18.67 -14.25
CA GLU A 590 -13.41 -19.15 -14.37
C GLU A 590 -13.60 -20.53 -13.72
N GLU A 591 -12.72 -21.50 -14.00
CA GLU A 591 -12.80 -22.87 -13.46
C GLU A 591 -12.69 -22.92 -11.94
N HIS A 592 -11.94 -21.98 -11.33
CA HIS A 592 -11.70 -21.92 -9.89
C HIS A 592 -12.49 -20.81 -9.18
N ASN A 593 -13.37 -20.10 -9.91
CA ASN A 593 -14.22 -19.03 -9.38
C ASN A 593 -13.43 -17.92 -8.64
N LEU A 594 -12.25 -17.57 -9.16
CA LEU A 594 -11.34 -16.59 -8.54
C LEU A 594 -11.73 -15.14 -8.81
N LEU A 595 -12.76 -14.91 -9.64
CA LEU A 595 -13.29 -13.56 -9.95
C LEU A 595 -14.46 -13.15 -9.06
N GLU A 596 -14.97 -14.01 -8.18
CA GLU A 596 -16.17 -13.68 -7.39
C GLU A 596 -15.90 -12.50 -6.44
N ASN A 597 -14.82 -12.56 -5.66
CA ASN A 597 -14.44 -11.51 -4.72
C ASN A 597 -12.94 -11.56 -4.37
N PRO A 598 -12.03 -11.35 -5.33
CA PRO A 598 -10.59 -11.37 -5.06
C PRO A 598 -10.18 -10.25 -4.09
N LEU A 599 -9.13 -10.50 -3.32
CA LEU A 599 -8.56 -9.52 -2.39
C LEU A 599 -8.16 -8.25 -3.15
N ARG A 600 -8.48 -7.09 -2.57
CA ARG A 600 -8.12 -5.78 -3.10
C ARG A 600 -7.08 -5.13 -2.20
N ARG A 601 -5.98 -4.65 -2.78
CA ARG A 601 -4.89 -3.98 -2.05
C ARG A 601 -4.09 -3.07 -2.97
N ASP A 602 -3.14 -2.32 -2.42
CA ASP A 602 -2.25 -1.43 -3.19
C ASP A 602 -0.78 -1.86 -3.20
N THR A 603 -0.40 -2.87 -2.40
CA THR A 603 0.97 -3.42 -2.37
C THR A 603 0.97 -4.94 -2.36
N ILE A 604 1.63 -5.60 -3.31
CA ILE A 604 1.74 -7.06 -3.39
C ILE A 604 3.19 -7.50 -3.46
N THR A 605 3.55 -8.54 -2.70
CA THR A 605 4.89 -9.10 -2.76
C THR A 605 4.99 -10.26 -3.75
N VAL A 606 6.01 -10.21 -4.59
CA VAL A 606 6.39 -11.34 -5.47
C VAL A 606 7.70 -11.92 -4.98
N GLU A 607 7.69 -13.21 -4.63
CA GLU A 607 8.87 -13.96 -4.16
C GLU A 607 9.96 -14.03 -5.24
N GLY A 608 11.20 -14.36 -4.84
CA GLY A 608 12.29 -14.63 -5.76
C GLY A 608 11.93 -15.73 -6.77
N TYR A 609 12.16 -15.48 -8.06
CA TYR A 609 11.81 -16.38 -9.17
C TYR A 609 10.33 -16.81 -9.25
N ALA A 610 9.43 -16.00 -8.69
CA ALA A 610 7.99 -16.22 -8.68
C ALA A 610 7.25 -15.21 -9.56
N TRP A 611 5.91 -15.28 -9.59
CA TRP A 611 5.07 -14.35 -10.33
C TRP A 611 3.73 -14.10 -9.64
N ALA A 612 3.16 -12.93 -9.90
CA ALA A 612 1.80 -12.57 -9.48
C ALA A 612 1.05 -11.91 -10.65
N ILE A 613 -0.26 -12.10 -10.69
CA ILE A 613 -1.13 -11.45 -11.66
C ILE A 613 -2.16 -10.62 -10.90
N ILE A 614 -2.15 -9.31 -11.17
CA ILE A 614 -3.09 -8.35 -10.61
C ILE A 614 -3.98 -7.80 -11.71
N ARG A 615 -5.22 -7.43 -11.37
CA ARG A 615 -6.12 -6.69 -12.25
C ARG A 615 -6.34 -5.29 -11.74
N VAL A 616 -6.12 -4.31 -12.59
CA VAL A 616 -6.22 -2.89 -12.26
C VAL A 616 -7.30 -2.25 -13.12
N VAL A 617 -8.19 -1.49 -12.49
CA VAL A 617 -9.13 -0.61 -13.20
C VAL A 617 -8.49 0.77 -13.25
N LEU A 618 -8.07 1.20 -14.44
CA LEU A 618 -7.41 2.47 -14.72
C LEU A 618 -8.47 3.51 -15.06
N ASP A 619 -9.18 3.97 -14.04
CA ASP A 619 -10.27 4.95 -14.14
C ASP A 619 -9.92 6.34 -13.56
N ASN A 620 -8.77 6.45 -12.90
CA ASN A 620 -8.29 7.64 -12.23
C ASN A 620 -7.21 8.36 -13.06
N PRO A 621 -7.55 9.46 -13.77
CA PRO A 621 -6.59 10.18 -14.61
C PRO A 621 -5.38 10.65 -13.81
N GLY A 622 -4.18 10.42 -14.34
CA GLY A 622 -2.95 10.84 -13.68
C GLY A 622 -1.71 10.10 -14.15
N MET A 623 -0.55 10.59 -13.72
CA MET A 623 0.73 9.91 -13.84
C MET A 623 1.02 9.19 -12.52
N TRP A 624 0.91 7.87 -12.51
CA TRP A 624 0.98 7.06 -11.29
C TRP A 624 2.23 6.17 -11.27
N ALA A 625 2.97 6.18 -10.17
CA ALA A 625 4.12 5.29 -10.02
C ALA A 625 3.67 3.84 -9.75
N PHE A 626 4.38 2.89 -10.36
CA PHE A 626 4.36 1.49 -10.00
C PHE A 626 5.80 1.06 -9.73
N HIS A 627 6.12 0.66 -8.50
CA HIS A 627 7.50 0.45 -8.10
C HIS A 627 7.66 -0.60 -7.00
N CYS A 628 8.89 -1.12 -6.84
CA CYS A 628 9.24 -1.88 -5.66
C CYS A 628 9.33 -0.95 -4.45
N HIS A 629 8.71 -1.33 -3.33
CA HIS A 629 8.70 -0.59 -2.08
C HIS A 629 9.84 -0.99 -1.13
N ASN A 630 10.77 -1.82 -1.61
CA ASN A 630 12.12 -1.82 -1.06
C ASN A 630 12.82 -0.55 -1.53
N THR A 631 13.13 0.35 -0.59
CA THR A 631 13.71 1.68 -0.88
C THR A 631 14.98 1.57 -1.72
N TRP A 632 15.84 0.58 -1.45
CA TRP A 632 17.07 0.38 -2.20
C TRP A 632 16.79 0.03 -3.66
N HIS A 633 15.79 -0.80 -3.90
CA HIS A 633 15.37 -1.21 -5.26
C HIS A 633 14.68 -0.07 -6.02
N ALA A 634 13.85 0.72 -5.36
CA ALA A 634 13.25 1.91 -5.95
C ALA A 634 14.34 2.89 -6.40
N GLU A 635 15.29 3.21 -5.52
CA GLU A 635 16.39 4.14 -5.80
C GLU A 635 17.42 3.59 -6.80
N SER A 636 17.49 2.26 -6.98
CA SER A 636 18.28 1.63 -8.05
C SER A 636 17.57 1.62 -9.41
N GLY A 637 16.32 2.10 -9.49
CA GLY A 637 15.58 2.32 -10.73
C GLY A 637 14.42 1.35 -10.99
N MET A 638 14.01 0.51 -10.03
CA MET A 638 12.85 -0.38 -10.18
C MET A 638 11.52 0.37 -10.04
N VAL A 639 11.28 1.30 -10.97
CA VAL A 639 10.11 2.18 -11.04
C VAL A 639 9.64 2.23 -12.49
N MET A 640 8.33 2.22 -12.69
CA MET A 640 7.69 2.55 -13.97
C MET A 640 6.49 3.45 -13.69
N GLN A 641 5.88 4.00 -14.74
CA GLN A 641 4.72 4.88 -14.61
C GLN A 641 3.53 4.40 -15.43
N LEU A 642 2.32 4.63 -14.92
CA LEU A 642 1.06 4.51 -15.64
C LEU A 642 0.52 5.91 -15.92
N LEU A 643 0.48 6.30 -17.20
CA LEU A 643 -0.21 7.49 -17.68
C LEU A 643 -1.66 7.11 -17.99
N VAL A 644 -2.53 7.30 -17.01
CA VAL A 644 -3.92 6.85 -17.05
C VAL A 644 -4.82 7.95 -17.61
N ARG A 645 -5.68 7.58 -18.57
CA ARG A 645 -6.65 8.49 -19.21
C ARG A 645 -6.00 9.74 -19.80
N SER A 646 -5.01 9.52 -20.67
CA SER A 646 -4.27 10.59 -21.36
C SER A 646 -5.18 11.50 -22.20
N ASP A 647 -6.34 11.01 -22.63
CA ASP A 647 -7.41 11.78 -23.27
C ASP A 647 -7.98 12.88 -22.38
N GLU A 648 -8.05 12.67 -21.06
CA GLU A 648 -8.47 13.70 -20.11
C GLU A 648 -7.29 14.59 -19.69
N MET A 649 -6.13 13.98 -19.43
CA MET A 649 -4.93 14.72 -18.97
C MET A 649 -4.38 15.69 -20.03
N SER A 650 -4.59 15.44 -21.32
CA SER A 650 -4.11 16.33 -22.39
C SER A 650 -4.68 17.76 -22.34
N GLU A 651 -5.76 17.96 -21.57
CA GLU A 651 -6.39 19.27 -21.36
C GLU A 651 -6.00 19.91 -20.01
N TRP A 652 -5.13 19.26 -19.23
CA TRP A 652 -4.68 19.80 -17.95
C TRP A 652 -3.61 20.87 -18.13
N GLU A 653 -3.57 21.81 -17.20
CA GLU A 653 -2.51 22.81 -17.08
C GLU A 653 -1.73 22.57 -15.78
N ILE A 654 -0.42 22.82 -15.83
CA ILE A 654 0.41 22.75 -14.63
C ILE A 654 0.14 23.99 -13.79
N ASP A 655 -0.17 23.79 -12.51
CA ASP A 655 -0.37 24.90 -11.58
C ASP A 655 0.90 25.77 -11.48
N PRO A 656 0.79 27.12 -11.55
CA PRO A 656 1.93 28.02 -11.42
C PRO A 656 2.76 27.83 -10.15
N GLU A 657 2.14 27.46 -9.02
CA GLU A 657 2.85 27.16 -7.77
C GLU A 657 3.76 25.94 -7.94
N HIS A 658 3.28 24.89 -8.61
CA HIS A 658 4.06 23.70 -8.92
C HIS A 658 5.22 23.99 -9.87
N LEU A 659 5.02 24.86 -10.86
CA LEU A 659 6.11 25.31 -11.74
C LEU A 659 7.17 26.10 -10.99
N GLU A 660 6.75 26.97 -10.05
CA GLU A 660 7.68 27.77 -9.25
C GLU A 660 8.59 26.88 -8.39
N MET A 661 8.05 25.80 -7.81
CA MET A 661 8.82 24.85 -7.00
C MET A 661 10.04 24.31 -7.75
N CYS A 662 9.91 24.02 -9.04
CA CYS A 662 10.96 23.45 -9.87
C CYS A 662 12.16 24.38 -10.09
N GLY A 663 11.98 25.69 -9.92
CA GLY A 663 13.02 26.70 -10.11
C GLY A 663 13.70 27.17 -8.81
N ARG A 664 13.29 26.65 -7.65
CA ARG A 664 13.80 27.11 -6.35
C ARG A 664 15.23 26.65 -6.09
N GLU A 665 16.01 27.49 -5.41
CA GLU A 665 17.37 27.15 -5.01
C GLU A 665 17.36 25.94 -4.06
N GLY A 666 18.21 24.95 -4.34
CA GLY A 666 18.28 23.72 -3.55
C GLY A 666 17.21 22.68 -3.88
N VAL A 667 16.43 22.83 -4.95
CA VAL A 667 15.42 21.85 -5.38
C VAL A 667 16.00 20.44 -5.64
N THR A 668 17.29 20.29 -5.92
CA THR A 668 17.93 18.98 -6.13
C THR A 668 18.74 18.46 -4.93
N THR A 669 18.75 19.15 -3.78
CA THR A 669 19.54 18.71 -2.63
C THR A 669 18.91 17.48 -1.97
N GLY A 670 19.71 16.46 -1.67
CA GLY A 670 19.23 15.22 -1.06
C GLY A 670 18.74 14.15 -2.05
N MET A 671 18.80 14.43 -3.36
CA MET A 671 18.60 13.41 -4.40
C MET A 671 19.62 12.28 -4.28
N ARG A 672 19.26 11.08 -4.75
CA ARG A 672 20.21 9.97 -4.87
C ARG A 672 21.44 10.36 -5.71
N PRO A 673 22.60 9.75 -5.48
CA PRO A 673 23.77 9.97 -6.32
C PRO A 673 23.51 9.63 -7.78
N ASP A 674 24.01 10.49 -8.67
CA ASP A 674 23.99 10.28 -10.11
C ASP A 674 25.01 9.22 -10.52
N ASP A 675 24.64 8.35 -11.46
CA ASP A 675 25.48 7.23 -11.89
C ASP A 675 26.84 7.68 -12.46
N SER A 676 26.93 8.91 -12.99
CA SER A 676 28.15 9.45 -13.58
C SER A 676 29.32 9.56 -12.61
N ILE A 677 29.07 9.55 -11.30
CA ILE A 677 30.15 9.60 -10.31
C ILE A 677 31.04 8.35 -10.32
N TRP A 678 30.53 7.23 -10.82
CA TRP A 678 31.26 5.96 -10.94
C TRP A 678 31.83 5.70 -12.33
N PHE A 679 31.53 6.54 -13.33
CA PHE A 679 32.04 6.35 -14.68
C PHE A 679 33.56 6.50 -14.73
N GLY A 680 34.23 5.58 -15.44
CA GLY A 680 35.69 5.61 -15.60
C GLY A 680 36.50 5.14 -14.39
N GLN A 681 35.86 4.80 -13.26
CA GLN A 681 36.57 4.34 -12.06
C GLN A 681 36.65 2.80 -12.03
N PHE A 682 37.85 2.24 -12.25
CA PHE A 682 38.11 0.79 -12.18
C PHE A 682 39.32 0.42 -11.30
N SER A 683 39.77 1.30 -10.40
CA SER A 683 40.82 0.94 -9.45
C SER A 683 40.19 0.22 -8.25
N LYS A 684 40.40 -1.10 -8.19
CA LYS A 684 40.17 -1.95 -7.01
C LYS A 684 40.99 -1.51 -5.80
#